data_AF-A0AB39CYA1-F1
#
_entry.id   AF-A0AB39CYA1-F1
#
_cell.length_a   1.000
_cell.length_b   1.000
_cell.length_c   1.000
_cell.angle_alpha   90.00
_cell.angle_beta   90.00
_cell.angle_gamma   90.00
#
_symmetry.space_group_name_H-M   'P 1'
#
loop_
_entity.id
_entity.type
_entity.pdbx_description
1 polymer ?
#
loop_
_entity_poly.entity_id
_entity_poly.type
_entity_poly.pdbx_seq_one_letter_code
_entity_poly.pdbx_strand_id
1 'polypeptide(L)'
;MRDEEPVLFWDEDGHPLAAASASRPAGRLDARPPAEPPRHANALDALREVFGYESFRGEQQAIIEHIIGGGDALVLMPTGGGKSLCYQIPALVRPGAGVVISPLIALMQDQVDALQELGVRAAFLNSSQTPGQAREVERAFVRGELDLLYVAPERLLTPRCLDLLDGGRIALFAIDEAHCVSQWGHDFRPEYQALKLLAERWPGVPRVALTATATDATRTDIVACLSLDAAPQFIASFDRPNIRYRIVEKHEVRRQLLDFIRAEHAGECGIVYALSRSRVEQTAEFLSRSGIAALPYHAGLDARTRAEHQARFLREDGIVMVATIAFGMGVNKPDVRFVAHIDLPKSVEGYYQETGRAGRDGLPADAWLAYGLQDVVQQRRMIDDSEGDALHQRRQMRQLDAMLALCETVTCRRQDLLAYFGQSIEPCGNCDTCLEPPAAWDGTVAVQKLLSAVYRLWRERGQRFGGGHLIDILRGQMTDRVKQHGHDTLSVFGVGENLSADAWRGILRQALALGLLTVDLEGYGTLALTEASRAVLKGERTLMLRPVAAKRPKASRQRTTTAAQLDALPPDALARFEHLRAWRARTAREHNVPAYVIFHDATLREIALRNPGSLDALAGINGVGARKLETYGPDVVACVGQIRD
;
A
#
# COMPACT_ATOMS: atom_id res chain seq x y z
N MET A 1 -35.70 -25.54 41.23
CA MET A 1 -35.45 -26.66 42.16
C MET A 1 -34.75 -27.77 41.40
N ARG A 2 -33.43 -27.73 41.47
CA ARG A 2 -32.44 -28.83 41.42
C ARG A 2 -31.11 -28.10 41.21
N ASP A 3 -30.52 -27.72 42.33
CA ASP A 3 -29.15 -27.26 42.43
C ASP A 3 -28.25 -28.48 42.18
N GLU A 4 -27.28 -28.35 41.27
CA GLU A 4 -26.19 -29.33 41.14
C GLU A 4 -25.07 -28.92 42.10
N GLU A 5 -24.85 -29.75 43.12
CA GLU A 5 -23.73 -29.63 44.07
C GLU A 5 -22.39 -30.01 43.39
N PRO A 6 -21.27 -29.33 43.72
CA PRO A 6 -19.96 -29.68 43.17
C PRO A 6 -19.37 -30.92 43.88
N VAL A 7 -18.82 -31.83 43.09
CA VAL A 7 -18.13 -33.05 43.55
C VAL A 7 -16.80 -32.69 44.23
N LEU A 8 -16.61 -33.12 45.48
CA LEU A 8 -15.35 -33.00 46.25
C LEU A 8 -14.63 -34.37 46.28
N PHE A 9 -13.32 -34.37 45.99
CA PHE A 9 -12.45 -35.55 46.14
C PHE A 9 -11.71 -35.50 47.49
N TRP A 10 -11.58 -36.67 48.12
CA TRP A 10 -10.93 -36.88 49.42
C TRP A 10 -9.64 -37.68 49.22
N ASP A 11 -8.62 -37.47 50.06
CA ASP A 11 -7.43 -38.33 50.10
C ASP A 11 -7.67 -39.62 50.93
N GLU A 12 -6.67 -40.52 50.96
CA GLU A 12 -6.77 -41.83 51.64
C GLU A 12 -6.94 -41.71 53.17
N ASP A 13 -6.72 -40.53 53.75
CA ASP A 13 -6.88 -40.25 55.18
C ASP A 13 -8.16 -39.45 55.50
N GLY A 14 -9.01 -39.19 54.50
CA GLY A 14 -10.34 -38.58 54.69
C GLY A 14 -10.33 -37.06 54.84
N HIS A 15 -9.33 -36.36 54.30
CA HIS A 15 -9.31 -34.90 54.24
C HIS A 15 -9.74 -34.39 52.85
N PRO A 16 -10.49 -33.27 52.77
CA PRO A 16 -10.95 -32.72 51.49
C PRO A 16 -9.77 -32.08 50.75
N LEU A 17 -9.54 -32.50 49.50
CA LEU A 17 -8.51 -31.91 48.63
C LEU A 17 -8.97 -30.52 48.19
N ALA A 18 -8.44 -29.47 48.83
CA ALA A 18 -8.66 -28.10 48.40
C ALA A 18 -8.11 -27.90 46.98
N ALA A 19 -8.96 -27.45 46.05
CA ALA A 19 -8.51 -26.98 44.75
C ALA A 19 -7.51 -25.84 44.95
N ALA A 20 -6.24 -26.10 44.65
CA ALA A 20 -5.21 -25.08 44.66
C ALA A 20 -5.52 -24.05 43.57
N SER A 21 -6.26 -22.99 43.92
CA SER A 21 -6.25 -21.76 43.14
C SER A 21 -4.82 -21.23 43.20
N ALA A 22 -4.09 -21.30 42.08
CA ALA A 22 -2.81 -20.64 41.95
C ALA A 22 -3.02 -19.12 41.84
N SER A 23 -3.40 -18.49 42.95
CA SER A 23 -3.21 -17.05 43.14
C SER A 23 -1.70 -16.81 43.19
N ARG A 24 -1.12 -16.35 42.08
CA ARG A 24 0.25 -15.83 42.06
C ARG A 24 0.34 -14.68 43.08
N PRO A 25 1.36 -14.65 43.96
CA PRO A 25 1.53 -13.54 44.86
C PRO A 25 1.88 -12.29 44.06
N ALA A 26 1.16 -11.20 44.31
CA ALA A 26 1.54 -9.85 43.93
C ALA A 26 2.84 -9.51 44.68
N GLY A 27 3.98 -9.77 44.06
CA GLY A 27 5.27 -9.67 44.75
C GLY A 27 6.48 -9.99 43.87
N ARG A 28 6.58 -9.37 42.69
CA ARG A 28 7.83 -9.14 41.94
C ARG A 28 7.69 -7.87 41.11
N LEU A 29 7.55 -6.75 41.79
CA LEU A 29 7.92 -5.44 41.25
C LEU A 29 9.30 -5.12 41.84
N ASP A 30 10.19 -4.55 41.03
CA ASP A 30 11.49 -3.97 41.41
C ASP A 30 12.74 -4.86 41.43
N ALA A 31 12.90 -5.71 40.41
CA ALA A 31 14.25 -6.10 39.94
C ALA A 31 14.46 -5.75 38.46
N ARG A 32 13.81 -4.68 37.97
CA ARG A 32 14.09 -4.14 36.65
C ARG A 32 15.40 -3.33 36.75
N PRO A 33 16.31 -3.43 35.78
CA PRO A 33 17.50 -2.59 35.76
C PRO A 33 17.09 -1.10 35.87
N PRO A 34 17.91 -0.24 36.51
CA PRO A 34 17.63 1.18 36.59
C PRO A 34 17.42 1.73 35.17
N ALA A 35 16.41 2.58 34.99
CA ALA A 35 16.19 3.21 33.70
C ALA A 35 17.44 4.01 33.33
N GLU A 36 18.04 3.73 32.17
CA GLU A 36 18.81 4.76 31.50
C GLU A 36 17.89 5.98 31.33
N PRO A 37 18.40 7.20 31.60
CA PRO A 37 17.62 8.40 31.35
C PRO A 37 17.20 8.43 29.87
N PRO A 38 16.04 9.02 29.56
CA PRO A 38 15.60 9.15 28.18
C PRO A 38 16.67 9.85 27.36
N ARG A 39 16.85 9.37 26.12
CA ARG A 39 17.98 9.78 25.27
C ARG A 39 17.88 11.26 24.87
N HIS A 40 16.66 11.78 24.78
CA HIS A 40 16.38 13.20 24.54
C HIS A 40 15.38 13.73 25.56
N ALA A 41 15.48 15.03 25.87
CA ALA A 41 14.66 15.69 26.88
C ALA A 41 13.21 15.90 26.40
N ASN A 42 13.00 16.17 25.11
CA ASN A 42 11.68 16.37 24.53
C ASN A 42 11.62 15.89 23.06
N ALA A 43 10.40 15.88 22.50
CA ALA A 43 10.14 15.41 21.15
C ALA A 43 10.81 16.24 20.04
N LEU A 44 10.89 17.55 20.21
CA LEU A 44 11.45 18.45 19.20
C LEU A 44 12.97 18.30 19.09
N ASP A 45 13.65 18.10 20.23
CA ASP A 45 15.09 17.81 20.25
C ASP A 45 15.39 16.51 19.52
N ALA A 46 14.64 15.43 19.82
CA ALA A 46 14.77 14.16 19.09
C ALA A 46 14.52 14.33 17.58
N LEU A 47 13.51 15.11 17.19
CA LEU A 47 13.21 15.40 15.77
C LEU A 47 14.39 16.09 15.07
N ARG A 48 14.98 17.10 15.71
CA ARG A 48 16.06 17.91 15.12
C ARG A 48 17.40 17.17 15.12
N GLU A 49 17.80 16.62 16.25
CA GLU A 49 19.12 16.03 16.44
C GLU A 49 19.27 14.70 15.69
N VAL A 50 18.27 13.83 15.79
CA VAL A 50 18.32 12.48 15.19
C VAL A 50 17.84 12.50 13.75
N PHE A 51 16.71 13.13 13.47
CA PHE A 51 16.07 13.06 12.14
C PHE A 51 16.37 14.28 11.25
N GLY A 52 16.89 15.38 11.80
CA GLY A 52 17.27 16.56 11.02
C GLY A 52 16.08 17.37 10.49
N TYR A 53 14.89 17.26 11.10
CA TYR A 53 13.73 18.05 10.68
C TYR A 53 13.50 19.24 11.62
N GLU A 54 13.18 20.41 11.05
CA GLU A 54 12.97 21.63 11.84
C GLU A 54 11.64 21.65 12.62
N SER A 55 10.60 21.00 12.06
CA SER A 55 9.23 21.01 12.56
C SER A 55 8.44 19.73 12.21
N PHE A 56 7.41 19.46 13.01
CA PHE A 56 6.46 18.37 12.78
C PHE A 56 5.48 18.70 11.65
N ARG A 57 4.93 17.68 11.00
CA ARG A 57 3.91 17.81 9.96
C ARG A 57 2.53 17.48 10.51
N GLY A 58 1.55 18.35 10.29
CA GLY A 58 0.15 18.12 10.67
C GLY A 58 0.00 17.66 12.12
N GLU A 59 -0.73 16.56 12.33
CA GLU A 59 -1.03 15.99 13.65
C GLU A 59 0.15 15.27 14.33
N GLN A 60 1.33 15.17 13.69
CA GLN A 60 2.46 14.40 14.24
C GLN A 60 2.84 14.82 15.67
N GLN A 61 2.89 16.13 15.93
CA GLN A 61 3.26 16.63 17.26
C GLN A 61 2.26 16.18 18.32
N ALA A 62 0.95 16.36 18.06
CA ALA A 62 -0.11 15.99 18.98
C ALA A 62 -0.11 14.48 19.28
N ILE A 63 0.10 13.64 18.25
CA ILE A 63 0.23 12.19 18.41
C ILE A 63 1.43 11.84 19.30
N ILE A 64 2.59 12.42 19.01
CA ILE A 64 3.85 12.13 19.69
C ILE A 64 3.77 12.56 21.17
N GLU A 65 3.28 13.76 21.45
CA GLU A 65 3.12 14.27 22.81
C GLU A 65 2.12 13.44 23.63
N HIS A 66 1.01 13.02 23.02
CA HIS A 66 0.04 12.13 23.65
C HIS A 66 0.65 10.78 24.06
N ILE A 67 1.44 10.16 23.17
CA ILE A 67 2.12 8.89 23.45
C ILE A 67 3.23 9.09 24.50
N ILE A 68 3.99 10.19 24.43
CA ILE A 68 4.98 10.56 25.45
C ILE A 68 4.32 10.69 26.82
N GLY A 69 3.12 11.28 26.88
CA GLY A 69 2.28 11.37 28.09
C GLY A 69 1.77 10.02 28.63
N GLY A 70 1.95 8.93 27.88
CA GLY A 70 1.52 7.58 28.28
C GLY A 70 0.12 7.19 27.80
N GLY A 71 -0.46 7.95 26.87
CA GLY A 71 -1.75 7.63 26.27
C GLY A 71 -1.66 6.61 25.12
N ASP A 72 -2.73 5.83 24.97
CA ASP A 72 -2.93 4.96 23.80
C ASP A 72 -3.44 5.79 22.60
N ALA A 73 -3.15 5.37 21.37
CA ALA A 73 -3.63 6.09 20.17
C ALA A 73 -3.91 5.16 18.99
N LEU A 74 -4.88 5.57 18.16
CA LEU A 74 -5.05 5.04 16.82
C LEU A 74 -4.66 6.11 15.80
N VAL A 75 -3.72 5.80 14.92
CA VAL A 75 -3.11 6.74 13.97
C VAL A 75 -3.36 6.25 12.54
N LEU A 76 -4.21 6.98 11.82
CA LEU A 76 -4.48 6.78 10.40
C LEU A 76 -3.81 7.91 9.62
N MET A 77 -2.69 7.61 8.97
CA MET A 77 -1.99 8.59 8.13
C MET A 77 -1.56 7.95 6.81
N PRO A 78 -1.57 8.68 5.68
CA PRO A 78 -1.22 8.13 4.39
C PRO A 78 0.22 7.62 4.34
N THR A 79 0.53 6.80 3.33
CA THR A 79 1.91 6.42 3.00
C THR A 79 2.73 7.68 2.70
N GLY A 80 3.91 7.81 3.32
CA GLY A 80 4.75 9.01 3.24
C GLY A 80 4.38 10.11 4.25
N GLY A 81 3.29 9.98 5.01
CA GLY A 81 2.87 10.95 6.03
C GLY A 81 3.75 10.99 7.29
N GLY A 82 4.80 10.16 7.38
CA GLY A 82 5.69 10.12 8.53
C GLY A 82 5.13 9.37 9.76
N LYS A 83 4.34 8.31 9.54
CA LYS A 83 3.83 7.42 10.60
C LYS A 83 4.92 6.91 11.53
N SER A 84 6.07 6.52 10.98
CA SER A 84 7.15 5.93 11.77
C SER A 84 7.68 6.87 12.87
N LEU A 85 7.71 8.18 12.61
CA LEU A 85 8.11 9.18 13.62
C LEU A 85 7.17 9.19 14.82
N CYS A 86 5.89 8.83 14.64
CA CYS A 86 4.89 8.83 15.70
C CYS A 86 5.16 7.78 16.78
N TYR A 87 5.98 6.76 16.52
CA TYR A 87 6.44 5.82 17.54
C TYR A 87 7.96 5.86 17.77
N GLN A 88 8.75 6.25 16.77
CA GLN A 88 10.21 6.35 16.91
C GLN A 88 10.61 7.47 17.87
N ILE A 89 10.00 8.65 17.78
CA ILE A 89 10.32 9.77 18.68
C ILE A 89 9.91 9.47 20.12
N PRO A 90 8.67 9.00 20.41
CA PRO A 90 8.31 8.62 21.77
C PRO A 90 9.20 7.52 22.35
N ALA A 91 9.70 6.57 21.55
CA ALA A 91 10.64 5.54 22.01
C ALA A 91 12.00 6.12 22.44
N LEU A 92 12.42 7.26 21.87
CA LEU A 92 13.67 7.95 22.24
C LEU A 92 13.52 8.89 23.45
N VAL A 93 12.29 9.32 23.74
CA VAL A 93 11.98 10.30 24.82
C VAL A 93 11.44 9.62 26.08
N ARG A 94 10.83 8.42 25.96
CA ARG A 94 10.33 7.66 27.11
C ARG A 94 11.38 6.69 27.62
N PRO A 95 11.41 6.39 28.93
CA PRO A 95 12.38 5.44 29.49
C PRO A 95 12.04 3.99 29.12
N GLY A 96 13.01 3.28 28.54
CA GLY A 96 12.87 1.89 28.06
C GLY A 96 12.95 1.81 26.54
N ALA A 97 12.72 0.62 25.99
CA ALA A 97 12.72 0.39 24.54
C ALA A 97 11.30 0.42 23.97
N GLY A 98 11.12 1.04 22.80
CA GLY A 98 9.89 0.92 22.01
C GLY A 98 9.84 -0.44 21.32
N VAL A 99 8.77 -1.21 21.55
CA VAL A 99 8.56 -2.51 20.89
C VAL A 99 7.62 -2.32 19.70
N VAL A 100 8.11 -2.58 18.50
CA VAL A 100 7.36 -2.38 17.25
C VAL A 100 6.96 -3.72 16.65
N ILE A 101 5.66 -4.00 16.63
CA ILE A 101 5.08 -5.17 15.99
C ILE A 101 4.85 -4.81 14.52
N SER A 102 5.46 -5.56 13.61
CA SER A 102 5.30 -5.35 12.16
C SER A 102 5.14 -6.70 11.45
N PRO A 103 4.32 -6.82 10.40
CA PRO A 103 4.09 -8.11 9.75
C PRO A 103 5.22 -8.54 8.81
N LEU A 104 6.22 -7.67 8.57
CA LEU A 104 7.07 -7.76 7.38
C LEU A 104 8.54 -7.70 7.74
N ILE A 105 9.19 -8.87 7.68
CA ILE A 105 10.62 -9.02 7.97
C ILE A 105 11.49 -8.06 7.15
N ALA A 106 11.19 -7.89 5.86
CA ALA A 106 11.94 -6.98 4.99
C ALA A 106 11.80 -5.50 5.43
N LEU A 107 10.61 -5.09 5.87
CA LEU A 107 10.39 -3.74 6.39
C LEU A 107 11.16 -3.51 7.68
N MET A 108 11.21 -4.51 8.57
CA MET A 108 11.97 -4.42 9.82
C MET A 108 13.45 -4.16 9.55
N GLN A 109 14.05 -4.91 8.63
CA GLN A 109 15.45 -4.74 8.26
C GLN A 109 15.70 -3.30 7.74
N ASP A 110 14.93 -2.85 6.76
CA ASP A 110 15.08 -1.51 6.17
C ASP A 110 14.92 -0.40 7.21
N GLN A 111 13.99 -0.55 8.17
CA GLN A 111 13.79 0.41 9.25
C GLN A 111 14.93 0.39 10.27
N VAL A 112 15.43 -0.79 10.63
CA VAL A 112 16.54 -0.93 11.58
C VAL A 112 17.83 -0.38 10.99
N ASP A 113 18.14 -0.69 9.73
CA ASP A 113 19.34 -0.18 9.04
C ASP A 113 19.29 1.36 8.96
N ALA A 114 18.14 1.94 8.59
CA ALA A 114 17.97 3.39 8.55
C ALA A 114 18.12 4.05 9.93
N LEU A 115 17.58 3.43 10.98
CA LEU A 115 17.71 3.93 12.35
C LEU A 115 19.15 3.85 12.86
N GLN A 116 19.86 2.76 12.56
CA GLN A 116 21.27 2.59 12.93
C GLN A 116 22.17 3.62 12.26
N GLU A 117 21.92 3.98 10.99
CA GLU A 117 22.66 5.05 10.31
C GLU A 117 22.45 6.42 10.98
N LEU A 118 21.26 6.66 11.54
CA LEU A 118 20.96 7.84 12.37
C LEU A 118 21.54 7.74 13.78
N GLY A 119 22.19 6.63 14.14
CA GLY A 119 22.77 6.39 15.46
C GLY A 119 21.76 5.91 16.51
N VAL A 120 20.55 5.52 16.12
CA VAL A 120 19.54 4.94 17.01
C VAL A 120 19.85 3.48 17.28
N ARG A 121 19.76 3.05 18.55
CA ARG A 121 20.04 1.66 18.96
C ARG A 121 18.83 0.78 18.65
N ALA A 122 18.67 0.42 17.37
CA ALA A 122 17.57 -0.40 16.89
C ALA A 122 18.01 -1.84 16.58
N ALA A 123 17.14 -2.80 16.87
CA ALA A 123 17.31 -4.20 16.49
C ALA A 123 15.96 -4.84 16.13
N PHE A 124 15.99 -6.05 15.56
CA PHE A 124 14.78 -6.83 15.27
C PHE A 124 14.90 -8.27 15.78
N LEU A 125 13.76 -8.94 15.97
CA LEU A 125 13.63 -10.36 16.29
C LEU A 125 12.64 -11.04 15.34
N ASN A 126 13.15 -11.90 14.46
CA ASN A 126 12.33 -12.65 13.51
C ASN A 126 12.98 -14.01 13.14
N SER A 127 12.37 -14.74 12.22
CA SER A 127 12.79 -16.09 11.81
C SER A 127 14.03 -16.13 10.91
N SER A 128 14.53 -15.00 10.40
CA SER A 128 15.71 -14.99 9.52
C SER A 128 17.04 -14.95 10.30
N GLN A 129 17.01 -14.75 11.62
CA GLN A 129 18.20 -14.66 12.45
C GLN A 129 18.69 -16.03 12.92
N THR A 130 20.01 -16.16 13.06
CA THR A 130 20.61 -17.31 13.75
C THR A 130 20.31 -17.26 15.25
N PRO A 131 20.34 -18.41 15.96
CA PRO A 131 20.15 -18.43 17.41
C PRO A 131 21.16 -17.58 18.19
N GLY A 132 22.37 -17.40 17.67
CA GLY A 132 23.39 -16.52 18.28
C GLY A 132 22.99 -15.05 18.22
N GLN A 133 22.66 -14.55 17.02
CA GLN A 133 22.20 -13.19 16.80
C GLN A 133 20.96 -12.86 17.64
N ALA A 134 19.98 -13.76 17.68
CA ALA A 134 18.77 -13.56 18.48
C ALA A 134 19.09 -13.42 19.97
N ARG A 135 20.03 -14.22 20.52
CA ARG A 135 20.45 -14.14 21.92
C ARG A 135 21.17 -12.83 22.25
N GLU A 136 21.94 -12.29 21.32
CA GLU A 136 22.61 -11.00 21.49
C GLU A 136 21.59 -9.85 21.58
N VAL A 137 20.61 -9.84 20.67
CA VAL A 137 19.51 -8.86 20.70
C VAL A 137 18.69 -9.00 21.99
N GLU A 138 18.36 -10.22 22.41
CA GLU A 138 17.65 -10.51 23.66
C GLU A 138 18.41 -9.95 24.88
N ARG A 139 19.74 -10.14 24.95
CA ARG A 139 20.57 -9.60 26.04
C ARG A 139 20.65 -8.08 26.00
N ALA A 140 20.79 -7.48 24.81
CA ALA A 140 20.83 -6.03 24.66
C ALA A 140 19.52 -5.38 25.13
N PHE A 141 18.38 -5.98 24.78
CA PHE A 141 17.07 -5.54 25.25
C PHE A 141 16.94 -5.57 26.78
N VAL A 142 17.28 -6.70 27.41
CA VAL A 142 17.19 -6.85 28.88
C VAL A 142 18.14 -5.90 29.60
N ARG A 143 19.31 -5.61 29.02
CA ARG A 143 20.28 -4.65 29.58
C ARG A 143 19.89 -3.18 29.37
N GLY A 144 18.81 -2.89 28.65
CA GLY A 144 18.40 -1.51 28.35
C GLY A 144 19.26 -0.82 27.28
N GLU A 145 20.00 -1.59 26.48
CA GLU A 145 20.91 -1.06 25.45
C GLU A 145 20.20 -0.77 24.11
N LEU A 146 18.88 -0.96 24.03
CA LEU A 146 18.09 -0.74 22.82
C LEU A 146 17.09 0.39 23.02
N ASP A 147 16.96 1.24 22.00
CA ASP A 147 15.91 2.26 21.91
C ASP A 147 14.66 1.69 21.23
N LEU A 148 14.85 0.83 20.21
CA LEU A 148 13.76 0.18 19.48
C LEU A 148 14.02 -1.31 19.23
N LEU A 149 12.98 -2.11 19.40
CA LEU A 149 12.97 -3.54 19.09
C LEU A 149 11.80 -3.89 18.17
N TYR A 150 12.08 -4.25 16.92
CA TYR A 150 11.08 -4.74 15.98
C TYR A 150 10.84 -6.24 16.17
N VAL A 151 9.58 -6.68 16.20
CA VAL A 151 9.22 -8.08 16.43
C VAL A 151 8.11 -8.50 15.47
N ALA A 152 8.23 -9.70 14.90
CA ALA A 152 7.16 -10.29 14.09
C ALA A 152 6.02 -10.80 15.01
N PRO A 153 4.74 -10.67 14.61
CA PRO A 153 3.61 -11.02 15.49
C PRO A 153 3.67 -12.50 15.90
N GLU A 154 4.04 -13.41 15.00
CA GLU A 154 4.14 -14.84 15.31
C GLU A 154 5.23 -15.11 16.36
N ARG A 155 6.32 -14.31 16.34
CA ARG A 155 7.41 -14.40 17.33
C ARG A 155 7.00 -13.82 18.67
N LEU A 156 6.31 -12.68 18.68
CA LEU A 156 5.86 -12.01 19.90
C LEU A 156 4.97 -12.93 20.75
N LEU A 157 4.08 -13.68 20.11
CA LEU A 157 3.13 -14.58 20.78
C LEU A 157 3.78 -15.82 21.40
N THR A 158 5.09 -16.06 21.20
CA THR A 158 5.78 -17.19 21.81
C THR A 158 6.05 -16.94 23.30
N PRO A 159 5.91 -17.95 24.19
CA PRO A 159 6.18 -17.80 25.63
C PRO A 159 7.56 -17.20 25.91
N ARG A 160 8.59 -17.66 25.18
CA ARG A 160 9.97 -17.14 25.29
C ARG A 160 10.04 -15.64 25.02
N CYS A 161 9.34 -15.12 24.01
CA CYS A 161 9.38 -13.70 23.71
C CYS A 161 8.61 -12.89 24.76
N LEU A 162 7.49 -13.40 25.25
CA LEU A 162 6.74 -12.72 26.29
C LEU A 162 7.53 -12.65 27.60
N ASP A 163 8.26 -13.71 27.98
CA ASP A 163 9.13 -13.74 29.15
C ASP A 163 10.35 -12.79 28.99
N LEU A 164 10.88 -12.65 27.77
CA LEU A 164 11.88 -11.63 27.45
C LEU A 164 11.34 -10.23 27.70
N LEU A 165 10.14 -9.93 27.21
CA LEU A 165 9.50 -8.62 27.36
C LEU A 165 9.20 -8.28 28.82
N ASP A 166 8.82 -9.28 29.64
CA ASP A 166 8.66 -9.11 31.09
C ASP A 166 9.97 -8.71 31.80
N GLY A 167 11.11 -9.20 31.30
CA GLY A 167 12.43 -8.94 31.86
C GLY A 167 13.04 -7.58 31.46
N GLY A 168 12.51 -6.94 30.42
CA GLY A 168 12.95 -5.63 29.95
C GLY A 168 12.07 -4.47 30.42
N ARG A 169 12.47 -3.25 30.06
CA ARG A 169 11.67 -2.03 30.27
C ARG A 169 11.11 -1.56 28.93
N ILE A 170 9.79 -1.50 28.83
CA ILE A 170 9.08 -1.15 27.60
C ILE A 170 8.61 0.29 27.68
N ALA A 171 9.02 1.11 26.71
CA ALA A 171 8.59 2.49 26.59
C ALA A 171 7.16 2.59 26.04
N LEU A 172 6.87 1.83 24.99
CA LEU A 172 5.59 1.78 24.28
C LEU A 172 5.50 0.49 23.44
N PHE A 173 4.28 0.13 23.04
CA PHE A 173 4.03 -0.81 21.95
C PHE A 173 3.52 -0.07 20.72
N ALA A 174 4.17 -0.27 19.58
CA ALA A 174 3.70 0.21 18.29
C ALA A 174 3.23 -0.96 17.44
N ILE A 175 1.97 -0.96 17.04
CA ILE A 175 1.36 -1.98 16.18
C ILE A 175 1.28 -1.37 14.78
N ASP A 176 2.28 -1.64 13.96
CA ASP A 176 2.36 -1.16 12.58
C ASP A 176 1.46 -2.01 11.67
N GLU A 177 0.97 -1.42 10.57
CA GLU A 177 -0.02 -2.04 9.68
C GLU A 177 -1.22 -2.65 10.43
N ALA A 178 -1.75 -1.93 11.41
CA ALA A 178 -2.82 -2.39 12.30
C ALA A 178 -4.10 -2.86 11.58
N HIS A 179 -4.30 -2.49 10.31
CA HIS A 179 -5.39 -3.02 9.48
C HIS A 179 -5.36 -4.55 9.33
N CYS A 180 -4.22 -5.21 9.55
CA CYS A 180 -4.08 -6.66 9.55
C CYS A 180 -4.97 -7.36 10.61
N VAL A 181 -5.42 -6.66 11.66
CA VAL A 181 -6.30 -7.24 12.69
C VAL A 181 -7.72 -7.48 12.21
N SER A 182 -8.16 -6.66 11.25
CA SER A 182 -9.54 -6.61 10.79
C SER A 182 -9.74 -7.66 9.71
N GLN A 183 -10.71 -8.56 9.89
CA GLN A 183 -11.12 -9.47 8.82
C GLN A 183 -11.65 -8.69 7.61
N TRP A 184 -12.21 -7.49 7.83
CA TRP A 184 -12.61 -6.59 6.74
C TRP A 184 -11.43 -5.92 6.02
N GLY A 185 -10.20 -6.03 6.54
CA GLY A 185 -8.99 -5.50 5.93
C GLY A 185 -8.54 -6.33 4.73
N HIS A 186 -7.68 -5.75 3.89
CA HIS A 186 -7.18 -6.39 2.68
C HIS A 186 -6.00 -7.35 2.90
N ASP A 187 -5.35 -7.33 4.07
CA ASP A 187 -4.24 -8.23 4.48
C ASP A 187 -4.45 -8.78 5.91
N PHE A 188 -5.57 -9.47 6.15
CA PHE A 188 -5.89 -10.04 7.47
C PHE A 188 -4.85 -11.07 7.95
N ARG A 189 -4.44 -10.97 9.22
CA ARG A 189 -3.52 -11.89 9.91
C ARG A 189 -4.08 -12.31 11.28
N PRO A 190 -4.36 -13.60 11.50
CA PRO A 190 -4.90 -14.10 12.78
C PRO A 190 -4.06 -13.69 13.99
N GLU A 191 -2.74 -13.62 13.86
CA GLU A 191 -1.82 -13.29 14.95
C GLU A 191 -2.01 -11.86 15.47
N TYR A 192 -2.52 -10.94 14.64
CA TYR A 192 -2.82 -9.58 15.08
C TYR A 192 -4.01 -9.53 16.05
N GLN A 193 -4.97 -10.45 15.94
CA GLN A 193 -6.11 -10.51 16.87
C GLN A 193 -5.67 -10.89 18.28
N ALA A 194 -4.60 -11.69 18.40
CA ALA A 194 -4.03 -12.06 19.69
C ALA A 194 -3.27 -10.91 20.38
N LEU A 195 -2.98 -9.80 19.68
CA LEU A 195 -2.30 -8.64 20.28
C LEU A 195 -3.12 -7.91 21.33
N LYS A 196 -4.41 -8.25 21.50
CA LYS A 196 -5.20 -7.84 22.68
C LYS A 196 -4.47 -8.14 24.00
N LEU A 197 -3.66 -9.19 24.04
CA LEU A 197 -2.86 -9.57 25.21
C LEU A 197 -1.95 -8.44 25.71
N LEU A 198 -1.52 -7.53 24.82
CA LEU A 198 -0.65 -6.41 25.20
C LEU A 198 -1.33 -5.51 26.24
N ALA A 199 -2.63 -5.28 26.08
CA ALA A 199 -3.46 -4.54 27.02
C ALA A 199 -3.57 -5.25 28.37
N GLU A 200 -3.67 -6.59 28.33
CA GLU A 200 -3.93 -7.43 29.50
C GLU A 200 -2.66 -7.64 30.34
N ARG A 201 -1.51 -7.85 29.69
CA ARG A 201 -0.21 -8.14 30.35
C ARG A 201 0.57 -6.88 30.72
N TRP A 202 0.45 -5.80 29.94
CA TRP A 202 1.16 -4.53 30.18
C TRP A 202 0.24 -3.30 30.14
N PRO A 203 -0.78 -3.20 31.03
CA PRO A 203 -1.78 -2.12 30.98
C PRO A 203 -1.21 -0.71 31.22
N GLY A 204 -0.01 -0.58 31.81
CA GLY A 204 0.66 0.70 32.04
C GLY A 204 1.59 1.15 30.91
N VAL A 205 1.71 0.38 29.82
CA VAL A 205 2.55 0.71 28.67
C VAL A 205 1.66 1.25 27.55
N PRO A 206 1.91 2.46 27.02
CA PRO A 206 1.09 3.03 25.96
C PRO A 206 1.19 2.20 24.68
N ARG A 207 0.07 2.09 23.98
CA ARG A 207 -0.09 1.34 22.74
C ARG A 207 -0.53 2.28 21.64
N VAL A 208 0.21 2.28 20.53
CA VAL A 208 -0.15 3.02 19.33
C VAL A 208 -0.39 2.05 18.18
N ALA A 209 -1.58 2.09 17.60
CA ALA A 209 -1.91 1.34 16.39
C ALA A 209 -1.80 2.26 15.18
N LEU A 210 -1.03 1.88 14.16
CA LEU A 210 -0.79 2.70 12.97
C LEU A 210 -1.21 1.96 11.70
N THR A 211 -1.89 2.65 10.81
CA THR A 211 -2.18 2.10 9.47
C THR A 211 -2.20 3.19 8.40
N ALA A 212 -1.82 2.81 7.18
CA ALA A 212 -1.90 3.68 6.00
C ALA A 212 -3.29 3.75 5.37
N THR A 213 -4.10 2.72 5.59
CA THR A 213 -5.40 2.52 4.93
C THR A 213 -6.33 1.82 5.90
N ALA A 214 -7.48 2.44 6.19
CA ALA A 214 -8.57 1.79 6.92
C ALA A 214 -9.88 2.48 6.57
N THR A 215 -10.89 1.69 6.24
CA THR A 215 -12.28 2.16 6.15
C THR A 215 -12.86 2.36 7.56
N ASP A 216 -14.03 2.99 7.68
CA ASP A 216 -14.73 3.13 8.97
C ASP A 216 -14.97 1.78 9.66
N ALA A 217 -15.30 0.74 8.89
CA ALA A 217 -15.49 -0.61 9.41
C ALA A 217 -14.17 -1.19 9.93
N THR A 218 -13.10 -1.11 9.13
CA THR A 218 -11.74 -1.55 9.55
C THR A 218 -11.28 -0.81 10.80
N ARG A 219 -11.56 0.49 10.90
CA ARG A 219 -11.20 1.31 12.07
C ARG A 219 -11.90 0.82 13.34
N THR A 220 -13.19 0.52 13.24
CA THR A 220 -13.99 -0.01 14.35
C THR A 220 -13.43 -1.35 14.84
N ASP A 221 -13.08 -2.24 13.90
CA ASP A 221 -12.43 -3.52 14.21
C ASP A 221 -11.08 -3.35 14.90
N ILE A 222 -10.23 -2.41 14.42
CA ILE A 222 -8.93 -2.14 15.04
C ILE A 222 -9.11 -1.72 16.51
N VAL A 223 -10.05 -0.79 16.77
CA VAL A 223 -10.32 -0.29 18.12
C VAL A 223 -10.76 -1.43 19.04
N ALA A 224 -11.72 -2.24 18.60
CA ALA A 224 -12.27 -3.34 19.40
C ALA A 224 -11.25 -4.47 19.64
N CYS A 225 -10.53 -4.91 18.60
CA CYS A 225 -9.61 -6.03 18.72
C CYS A 225 -8.35 -5.70 19.53
N LEU A 226 -7.90 -4.43 19.51
CA LEU A 226 -6.70 -4.01 20.22
C LEU A 226 -7.00 -3.36 21.59
N SER A 227 -8.27 -3.35 22.02
CA SER A 227 -8.72 -2.72 23.26
C SER A 227 -8.28 -1.25 23.35
N LEU A 228 -8.68 -0.45 22.36
CA LEU A 228 -8.35 0.97 22.20
C LEU A 228 -9.58 1.88 22.32
N ASP A 229 -10.65 1.44 22.99
CA ASP A 229 -11.95 2.15 23.01
C ASP A 229 -11.87 3.58 23.56
N ALA A 230 -10.96 3.83 24.50
CA ALA A 230 -10.73 5.14 25.08
C ALA A 230 -9.62 5.96 24.37
N ALA A 231 -8.96 5.38 23.36
CA ALA A 231 -7.83 6.01 22.69
C ALA A 231 -8.31 7.09 21.70
N PRO A 232 -7.72 8.29 21.68
CA PRO A 232 -7.96 9.24 20.61
C PRO A 232 -7.57 8.66 19.24
N GLN A 233 -8.37 9.00 18.24
CA GLN A 233 -8.19 8.59 16.84
C GLN A 233 -7.69 9.79 16.04
N PHE A 234 -6.44 9.73 15.58
CA PHE A 234 -5.83 10.75 14.75
C PHE A 234 -5.94 10.32 13.28
N ILE A 235 -6.83 10.98 12.53
CA ILE A 235 -7.12 10.65 11.13
C ILE A 235 -6.66 11.80 10.24
N ALA A 236 -5.51 11.62 9.60
CA ALA A 236 -5.01 12.57 8.61
C ALA A 236 -5.71 12.38 7.26
N SER A 237 -5.63 13.40 6.41
CA SER A 237 -6.09 13.28 5.02
C SER A 237 -5.33 12.16 4.29
N PHE A 238 -6.05 11.30 3.58
CA PHE A 238 -5.48 10.32 2.66
C PHE A 238 -5.09 10.96 1.32
N ASP A 239 -5.19 12.27 1.17
CA ASP A 239 -4.82 12.93 -0.08
C ASP A 239 -3.30 12.86 -0.34
N ARG A 240 -2.95 12.56 -1.58
CA ARG A 240 -1.60 12.55 -2.14
C ARG A 240 -1.56 13.42 -3.39
N PRO A 241 -1.61 14.76 -3.26
CA PRO A 241 -1.81 15.67 -4.40
C PRO A 241 -0.72 15.55 -5.46
N ASN A 242 0.46 15.07 -5.06
CA ASN A 242 1.61 14.83 -5.93
C ASN A 242 1.47 13.61 -6.87
N ILE A 243 0.52 12.69 -6.61
CA ILE A 243 0.29 11.51 -7.46
C ILE A 243 -0.81 11.81 -8.48
N ARG A 244 -0.51 11.76 -9.77
CA ARG A 244 -1.49 11.87 -10.85
C ARG A 244 -2.08 10.48 -11.16
N TYR A 245 -3.39 10.33 -11.04
CA TYR A 245 -4.09 9.08 -11.33
C TYR A 245 -4.58 9.03 -12.78
N ARG A 246 -4.23 7.97 -13.52
CA ARG A 246 -4.64 7.75 -14.91
C ARG A 246 -5.09 6.29 -15.11
N ILE A 247 -6.33 6.08 -15.55
CA ILE A 247 -6.84 4.74 -15.87
C ILE A 247 -7.19 4.66 -17.36
N VAL A 248 -6.52 3.77 -18.06
CA VAL A 248 -6.65 3.55 -19.50
C VAL A 248 -7.30 2.22 -19.82
N GLU A 249 -7.91 2.14 -21.00
CA GLU A 249 -8.38 0.87 -21.53
C GLU A 249 -7.20 -0.01 -21.95
N LYS A 250 -7.22 -1.26 -21.49
CA LYS A 250 -6.17 -2.24 -21.76
C LYS A 250 -6.24 -2.77 -23.19
N HIS A 251 -5.21 -2.48 -23.98
CA HIS A 251 -5.04 -2.97 -25.35
C HIS A 251 -3.56 -3.05 -25.70
N GLU A 252 -3.02 -4.23 -25.99
CA GLU A 252 -1.57 -4.42 -26.17
C GLU A 252 -0.76 -3.84 -24.99
N VAL A 253 -1.15 -4.19 -23.76
CA VAL A 253 -0.71 -3.52 -22.51
C VAL A 253 0.81 -3.36 -22.38
N ARG A 254 1.60 -4.33 -22.86
CA ARG A 254 3.08 -4.24 -22.85
C ARG A 254 3.60 -3.08 -23.70
N ARG A 255 3.01 -2.85 -24.89
CA ARG A 255 3.34 -1.71 -25.74
C ARG A 255 2.86 -0.40 -25.12
N GLN A 256 1.64 -0.36 -24.58
CA GLN A 256 1.12 0.82 -23.87
C GLN A 256 2.02 1.22 -22.71
N LEU A 257 2.46 0.25 -21.91
CA LEU A 257 3.38 0.47 -20.80
C LEU A 257 4.73 1.01 -21.27
N LEU A 258 5.31 0.42 -22.33
CA LEU A 258 6.58 0.89 -22.89
C LEU A 258 6.48 2.31 -23.43
N ASP A 259 5.39 2.64 -24.13
CA ASP A 259 5.14 3.97 -24.66
C ASP A 259 4.98 5.00 -23.54
N PHE A 260 4.26 4.65 -22.47
CA PHE A 260 4.12 5.45 -21.25
C PHE A 260 5.49 5.72 -20.59
N ILE A 261 6.27 4.67 -20.33
CA ILE A 261 7.60 4.82 -19.70
C ILE A 261 8.51 5.69 -20.57
N ARG A 262 8.59 5.45 -21.88
CA ARG A 262 9.47 6.21 -22.77
C ARG A 262 9.05 7.66 -22.96
N ALA A 263 7.75 7.94 -22.95
CA ALA A 263 7.23 9.28 -23.18
C ALA A 263 7.33 10.17 -21.95
N GLU A 264 7.13 9.61 -20.75
CA GLU A 264 6.89 10.39 -19.54
C GLU A 264 7.91 10.09 -18.42
N HIS A 265 8.57 8.92 -18.40
CA HIS A 265 9.39 8.43 -17.28
C HIS A 265 10.71 7.76 -17.72
N ALA A 266 11.32 8.26 -18.79
CA ALA A 266 12.55 7.68 -19.32
C ALA A 266 13.72 7.83 -18.32
N GLY A 267 14.32 6.71 -17.90
CA GLY A 267 15.41 6.69 -16.92
C GLY A 267 14.96 6.86 -15.47
N GLU A 268 13.65 6.91 -15.20
CA GLU A 268 13.11 7.05 -13.85
C GLU A 268 12.79 5.69 -13.21
N CYS A 269 12.85 5.65 -11.87
CA CYS A 269 12.48 4.46 -11.09
C CYS A 269 10.97 4.24 -11.11
N GLY A 270 10.53 2.99 -11.28
CA GLY A 270 9.11 2.67 -11.29
C GLY A 270 8.79 1.26 -10.82
N ILE A 271 7.52 1.04 -10.48
CA ILE A 271 6.99 -0.28 -10.11
C ILE A 271 5.89 -0.67 -11.08
N VAL A 272 5.90 -1.89 -11.58
CA VAL A 272 4.88 -2.44 -12.50
C VAL A 272 4.24 -3.66 -11.85
N TYR A 273 2.98 -3.55 -11.43
CA TYR A 273 2.21 -4.63 -10.84
C TYR A 273 1.49 -5.48 -11.89
N ALA A 274 1.70 -6.80 -11.79
CA ALA A 274 1.04 -7.82 -12.60
C ALA A 274 0.51 -8.96 -11.72
N LEU A 275 -0.53 -9.64 -12.19
CA LEU A 275 -1.27 -10.61 -11.38
C LEU A 275 -0.56 -11.96 -11.22
N SER A 276 0.22 -12.40 -12.22
CA SER A 276 0.86 -13.72 -12.22
C SER A 276 2.38 -13.65 -12.38
N ARG A 277 3.08 -14.65 -11.85
CA ARG A 277 4.54 -14.80 -11.96
C ARG A 277 5.01 -14.78 -13.41
N SER A 278 4.31 -15.54 -14.27
CA SER A 278 4.63 -15.59 -15.70
C SER A 278 4.44 -14.23 -16.38
N ARG A 279 3.39 -13.46 -16.03
CA ARG A 279 3.22 -12.09 -16.56
C ARG A 279 4.33 -11.15 -16.10
N VAL A 280 4.78 -11.28 -14.85
CA VAL A 280 5.91 -10.52 -14.31
C VAL A 280 7.18 -10.78 -15.12
N GLU A 281 7.56 -12.05 -15.27
CA GLU A 281 8.76 -12.44 -16.01
C GLU A 281 8.70 -11.98 -17.48
N GLN A 282 7.60 -12.26 -18.18
CA GLN A 282 7.41 -11.87 -19.58
C GLN A 282 7.40 -10.35 -19.79
N THR A 283 6.91 -9.57 -18.82
CA THR A 283 6.89 -8.11 -18.91
C THR A 283 8.26 -7.53 -18.61
N ALA A 284 8.97 -8.03 -17.60
CA ALA A 284 10.35 -7.64 -17.32
C ALA A 284 11.27 -7.93 -18.51
N GLU A 285 11.17 -9.13 -19.09
CA GLU A 285 11.95 -9.50 -20.27
C GLU A 285 11.64 -8.60 -21.49
N PHE A 286 10.36 -8.30 -21.73
CA PHE A 286 9.95 -7.41 -22.81
C PHE A 286 10.50 -5.98 -22.65
N LEU A 287 10.43 -5.43 -21.43
CA LEU A 287 10.97 -4.10 -21.12
C LEU A 287 12.50 -4.08 -21.27
N SER A 288 13.19 -5.10 -20.75
CA SER A 288 14.65 -5.24 -20.87
C SER A 288 15.13 -5.35 -22.31
N ARG A 289 14.45 -6.16 -23.15
CA ARG A 289 14.72 -6.21 -24.60
C ARG A 289 14.44 -4.87 -25.31
N SER A 290 13.61 -4.03 -24.71
CA SER A 290 13.27 -2.70 -25.22
C SER A 290 14.17 -1.59 -24.66
N GLY A 291 15.24 -1.94 -23.94
CA GLY A 291 16.22 -0.98 -23.39
C GLY A 291 15.80 -0.32 -22.08
N ILE A 292 14.76 -0.82 -21.40
CA ILE A 292 14.37 -0.36 -20.06
C ILE A 292 15.00 -1.32 -19.04
N ALA A 293 15.73 -0.81 -18.06
CA ALA A 293 16.33 -1.65 -17.01
C ALA A 293 15.24 -2.22 -16.08
N ALA A 294 14.73 -3.42 -16.41
CA ALA A 294 13.61 -4.03 -15.71
C ALA A 294 13.98 -5.34 -15.03
N LEU A 295 13.56 -5.51 -13.77
CA LEU A 295 13.81 -6.70 -12.95
C LEU A 295 12.47 -7.35 -12.53
N PRO A 296 12.32 -8.68 -12.61
CA PRO A 296 11.15 -9.37 -12.10
C PRO A 296 11.23 -9.57 -10.58
N TYR A 297 10.10 -9.51 -9.87
CA TYR A 297 10.02 -9.87 -8.46
C TYR A 297 8.71 -10.58 -8.11
N HIS A 298 8.82 -11.80 -7.60
CA HIS A 298 7.69 -12.55 -7.06
C HIS A 298 8.16 -13.67 -6.14
N ALA A 299 7.24 -14.22 -5.34
CA ALA A 299 7.52 -15.28 -4.38
C ALA A 299 8.06 -16.59 -4.99
N GLY A 300 7.93 -16.79 -6.31
CA GLY A 300 8.54 -17.93 -7.01
C GLY A 300 10.05 -17.83 -7.26
N LEU A 301 10.65 -16.65 -7.09
CA LEU A 301 12.11 -16.49 -7.18
C LEU A 301 12.78 -17.00 -5.90
N ASP A 302 13.98 -17.55 -6.02
CA ASP A 302 14.77 -17.95 -4.86
C ASP A 302 15.11 -16.72 -3.98
N ALA A 303 15.41 -16.98 -2.71
CA ALA A 303 15.64 -15.91 -1.72
C ALA A 303 16.83 -15.00 -2.08
N ARG A 304 17.88 -15.56 -2.69
CA ARG A 304 19.08 -14.80 -3.06
C ARG A 304 18.76 -13.84 -4.22
N THR A 305 18.10 -14.32 -5.27
CA THR A 305 17.69 -13.48 -6.41
C THR A 305 16.71 -12.38 -5.97
N ARG A 306 15.75 -12.68 -5.08
CA ARG A 306 14.85 -11.65 -4.54
C ARG A 306 15.60 -10.56 -3.77
N ALA A 307 16.52 -10.95 -2.89
CA ALA A 307 17.33 -10.01 -2.13
C ALA A 307 18.20 -9.15 -3.04
N GLU A 308 18.80 -9.74 -4.08
CA GLU A 308 19.58 -9.02 -5.07
C GLU A 308 18.73 -7.99 -5.83
N HIS A 309 17.59 -8.41 -6.41
CA HIS A 309 16.71 -7.51 -7.15
C HIS A 309 16.17 -6.37 -6.29
N GLN A 310 15.79 -6.65 -5.04
CA GLN A 310 15.36 -5.62 -4.09
C GLN A 310 16.49 -4.64 -3.77
N ALA A 311 17.69 -5.15 -3.46
CA ALA A 311 18.84 -4.30 -3.18
C ALA A 311 19.18 -3.40 -4.37
N ARG A 312 19.18 -3.95 -5.60
CA ARG A 312 19.40 -3.18 -6.82
C ARG A 312 18.35 -2.09 -7.01
N PHE A 313 17.05 -2.40 -6.84
CA PHE A 313 15.99 -1.40 -6.93
C PHE A 313 16.13 -0.27 -5.90
N LEU A 314 16.53 -0.59 -4.67
CA LEU A 314 16.72 0.41 -3.61
C LEU A 314 17.95 1.29 -3.84
N ARG A 315 19.00 0.76 -4.48
CA ARG A 315 20.32 1.40 -4.60
C ARG A 315 20.61 2.04 -5.95
N GLU A 316 20.13 1.44 -7.04
CA GLU A 316 20.36 1.90 -8.42
C GLU A 316 19.24 2.85 -8.85
N ASP A 317 19.61 3.85 -9.65
CA ASP A 317 18.68 4.75 -10.32
C ASP A 317 18.13 4.12 -11.61
N GLY A 318 16.90 4.48 -12.00
CA GLY A 318 16.31 4.10 -13.28
C GLY A 318 15.87 2.63 -13.40
N ILE A 319 15.81 1.89 -12.30
CA ILE A 319 15.30 0.51 -12.30
C ILE A 319 13.77 0.49 -12.27
N VAL A 320 13.18 -0.30 -13.17
CA VAL A 320 11.76 -0.62 -13.18
C VAL A 320 11.55 -2.01 -12.58
N MET A 321 10.96 -2.08 -11.38
CA MET A 321 10.62 -3.35 -10.78
C MET A 321 9.28 -3.85 -11.32
N VAL A 322 9.26 -4.98 -12.00
CA VAL A 322 8.02 -5.66 -12.40
C VAL A 322 7.71 -6.73 -11.36
N ALA A 323 6.53 -6.70 -10.77
CA ALA A 323 6.25 -7.56 -9.64
C ALA A 323 4.79 -7.97 -9.45
N THR A 324 4.59 -9.04 -8.68
CA THR A 324 3.28 -9.30 -8.07
C THR A 324 3.13 -8.47 -6.80
N ILE A 325 1.96 -8.53 -6.17
CA ILE A 325 1.68 -7.89 -4.86
C ILE A 325 2.68 -8.28 -3.75
N ALA A 326 3.45 -9.36 -3.94
CA ALA A 326 4.53 -9.76 -3.05
C ALA A 326 5.64 -8.70 -2.95
N PHE A 327 5.84 -7.87 -3.99
CA PHE A 327 6.73 -6.73 -3.93
C PHE A 327 5.96 -5.50 -3.50
N GLY A 328 6.07 -5.12 -2.23
CA GLY A 328 5.41 -3.89 -1.83
C GLY A 328 5.54 -3.69 -0.36
N MET A 329 4.86 -4.50 0.42
CA MET A 329 4.90 -4.49 1.87
C MET A 329 6.37 -4.46 2.38
N GLY A 330 6.90 -3.26 2.69
CA GLY A 330 8.30 -3.02 3.05
C GLY A 330 9.12 -2.08 2.14
N VAL A 331 8.82 -1.96 0.85
CA VAL A 331 9.61 -1.13 -0.06
C VAL A 331 9.43 0.36 0.25
N ASN A 332 10.52 1.01 0.65
CA ASN A 332 10.56 2.43 1.02
C ASN A 332 11.58 3.24 0.19
N LYS A 333 11.50 3.14 -1.14
CA LYS A 333 12.24 4.02 -2.04
C LYS A 333 11.47 5.34 -2.25
N PRO A 334 12.02 6.51 -1.87
CA PRO A 334 11.27 7.76 -1.89
C PRO A 334 11.02 8.32 -3.30
N ASP A 335 11.92 7.99 -4.23
CA ASP A 335 12.02 8.55 -5.57
C ASP A 335 11.37 7.68 -6.67
N VAL A 336 10.36 6.86 -6.31
CA VAL A 336 9.57 6.12 -7.30
C VAL A 336 8.67 7.10 -8.06
N ARG A 337 8.90 7.27 -9.37
CA ARG A 337 8.21 8.27 -10.20
C ARG A 337 6.92 7.75 -10.83
N PHE A 338 6.80 6.45 -11.01
CA PHE A 338 5.53 5.86 -11.42
C PHE A 338 5.25 4.51 -10.76
N VAL A 339 3.97 4.24 -10.54
CA VAL A 339 3.45 2.91 -10.23
C VAL A 339 2.43 2.57 -11.31
N ALA A 340 2.69 1.50 -12.04
CA ALA A 340 1.85 1.03 -13.13
C ALA A 340 1.20 -0.31 -12.76
N HIS A 341 -0.10 -0.46 -13.03
CA HIS A 341 -0.83 -1.71 -12.91
C HIS A 341 -1.20 -2.18 -14.31
N ILE A 342 -0.67 -3.32 -14.74
CA ILE A 342 -1.02 -3.92 -16.03
C ILE A 342 -2.17 -4.92 -15.91
N ASP A 343 -2.60 -5.23 -14.69
CA ASP A 343 -3.75 -6.06 -14.35
C ASP A 343 -4.57 -5.38 -13.24
N LEU A 344 -5.88 -5.61 -13.21
CA LEU A 344 -6.80 -4.99 -12.24
C LEU A 344 -6.45 -5.41 -10.80
N PRO A 345 -6.24 -4.47 -9.86
CA PRO A 345 -6.12 -4.74 -8.43
C PRO A 345 -7.37 -5.42 -7.86
N LYS A 346 -7.21 -6.14 -6.74
CA LYS A 346 -8.31 -6.84 -6.07
C LYS A 346 -9.26 -5.89 -5.33
N SER A 347 -8.76 -4.76 -4.86
CA SER A 347 -9.50 -3.82 -4.03
C SER A 347 -8.95 -2.40 -4.14
N VAL A 348 -9.73 -1.42 -3.68
CA VAL A 348 -9.34 0.00 -3.63
C VAL A 348 -8.24 0.22 -2.58
N GLU A 349 -8.27 -0.48 -1.46
CA GLU A 349 -7.24 -0.42 -0.41
C GLU A 349 -5.88 -0.89 -0.93
N GLY A 350 -5.85 -2.04 -1.61
CA GLY A 350 -4.65 -2.54 -2.26
C GLY A 350 -4.13 -1.56 -3.30
N TYR A 351 -5.01 -1.07 -4.18
CA TYR A 351 -4.64 -0.09 -5.21
C TYR A 351 -4.08 1.20 -4.60
N TYR A 352 -4.68 1.74 -3.54
CA TYR A 352 -4.21 2.93 -2.84
C TYR A 352 -2.87 2.70 -2.15
N GLN A 353 -2.68 1.56 -1.47
CA GLN A 353 -1.41 1.22 -0.81
C GLN A 353 -0.27 1.05 -1.82
N GLU A 354 -0.55 0.39 -2.95
CA GLU A 354 0.38 0.14 -4.05
C GLU A 354 0.77 1.44 -4.77
N THR A 355 -0.21 2.25 -5.18
CA THR A 355 0.05 3.53 -5.85
C THR A 355 0.69 4.56 -4.91
N GLY A 356 0.37 4.52 -3.60
CA GLY A 356 0.98 5.37 -2.57
C GLY A 356 2.49 5.18 -2.38
N ARG A 357 3.09 4.18 -3.03
CA ARG A 357 4.55 3.99 -3.12
C ARG A 357 5.23 5.03 -3.99
N ALA A 358 4.49 5.63 -4.93
CA ALA A 358 5.00 6.68 -5.80
C ALA A 358 5.19 7.99 -5.01
N GLY A 359 6.26 8.71 -5.34
CA GLY A 359 6.52 10.09 -4.89
C GLY A 359 6.46 10.30 -3.38
N ARG A 360 7.10 9.44 -2.56
CA ARG A 360 7.11 9.64 -1.10
C ARG A 360 7.96 10.85 -0.68
N ASP A 361 8.85 11.30 -1.54
CA ASP A 361 9.55 12.58 -1.44
C ASP A 361 8.65 13.81 -1.65
N GLY A 362 7.38 13.61 -2.04
CA GLY A 362 6.42 14.68 -2.32
C GLY A 362 6.52 15.26 -3.73
N LEU A 363 7.46 14.80 -4.56
CA LEU A 363 7.58 15.23 -5.95
C LEU A 363 6.50 14.59 -6.83
N PRO A 364 6.20 15.16 -8.01
CA PRO A 364 5.24 14.61 -8.94
C PRO A 364 5.52 13.14 -9.28
N ALA A 365 4.47 12.33 -9.31
CA ALA A 365 4.54 10.93 -9.67
C ALA A 365 3.23 10.48 -10.35
N ASP A 366 3.27 9.37 -11.07
CA ASP A 366 2.12 8.84 -11.82
C ASP A 366 1.65 7.48 -11.29
N ALA A 367 0.34 7.35 -11.11
CA ALA A 367 -0.36 6.09 -10.89
C ALA A 367 -1.12 5.72 -12.16
N TRP A 368 -0.62 4.74 -12.91
CA TRP A 368 -1.17 4.32 -14.19
C TRP A 368 -1.81 2.93 -14.08
N LEU A 369 -3.06 2.77 -14.50
CA LEU A 369 -3.73 1.46 -14.52
C LEU A 369 -4.31 1.17 -15.90
N ALA A 370 -3.93 0.04 -16.48
CA ALA A 370 -4.62 -0.53 -17.64
C ALA A 370 -5.54 -1.66 -17.18
N TYR A 371 -6.84 -1.53 -17.47
CA TYR A 371 -7.81 -2.58 -17.17
C TYR A 371 -8.70 -2.89 -18.38
N GLY A 372 -9.12 -4.15 -18.47
CA GLY A 372 -10.04 -4.64 -19.49
C GLY A 372 -10.99 -5.70 -18.97
N LEU A 373 -11.93 -6.13 -19.82
CA LEU A 373 -12.95 -7.11 -19.46
C LEU A 373 -12.37 -8.44 -18.94
N GLN A 374 -11.24 -8.89 -19.51
CA GLN A 374 -10.59 -10.13 -19.09
C GLN A 374 -10.11 -10.09 -17.64
N ASP A 375 -9.71 -8.91 -17.14
CA ASP A 375 -9.26 -8.75 -15.77
C ASP A 375 -10.45 -8.93 -14.80
N VAL A 376 -11.63 -8.43 -15.16
CA VAL A 376 -12.87 -8.59 -14.38
C VAL A 376 -13.23 -10.07 -14.24
N VAL A 377 -13.22 -10.79 -15.36
CA VAL A 377 -13.51 -12.24 -15.39
C VAL A 377 -12.49 -13.00 -14.54
N GLN A 378 -11.21 -12.65 -14.66
CA GLN A 378 -10.14 -13.30 -13.93
C GLN A 378 -10.26 -13.06 -12.41
N GLN A 379 -10.56 -11.83 -11.97
CA GLN A 379 -10.75 -11.53 -10.55
C GLN A 379 -11.97 -12.24 -9.97
N ARG A 380 -13.11 -12.23 -10.67
CA ARG A 380 -14.32 -12.96 -10.21
C ARG A 380 -14.05 -14.46 -10.06
N ARG A 381 -13.37 -15.07 -11.02
CA ARG A 381 -12.96 -16.47 -10.92
C ARG A 381 -12.09 -16.74 -9.70
N MET A 382 -11.11 -15.88 -9.42
CA MET A 382 -10.27 -16.03 -8.23
C MET A 382 -11.05 -15.91 -6.90
N ILE A 383 -12.12 -15.13 -6.88
CA ILE A 383 -12.99 -14.98 -5.70
C ILE A 383 -13.83 -16.25 -5.50
N ASP A 384 -14.44 -16.75 -6.56
CA ASP A 384 -15.32 -17.91 -6.48
C ASP A 384 -14.54 -19.22 -6.24
N ASP A 385 -13.32 -19.34 -6.81
CA ASP A 385 -12.38 -20.45 -6.55
C ASP A 385 -11.71 -20.32 -5.16
N SER A 386 -11.99 -19.28 -4.36
CA SER A 386 -11.38 -19.10 -3.05
C SER A 386 -11.94 -20.06 -2.00
N GLU A 387 -11.05 -20.64 -1.17
CA GLU A 387 -11.40 -21.56 -0.07
C GLU A 387 -12.08 -20.88 1.13
N GLY A 388 -12.43 -19.60 1.01
CA GLY A 388 -13.07 -18.82 2.08
C GLY A 388 -14.55 -19.14 2.25
N ASP A 389 -15.11 -18.77 3.41
CA ASP A 389 -16.55 -18.89 3.64
C ASP A 389 -17.39 -17.93 2.76
N ALA A 390 -18.70 -18.11 2.74
CA ALA A 390 -19.59 -17.27 1.93
C ALA A 390 -19.52 -15.77 2.31
N LEU A 391 -19.13 -15.45 3.55
CA LEU A 391 -18.93 -14.07 4.00
C LEU A 391 -17.64 -13.48 3.40
N HIS A 392 -16.55 -14.25 3.35
CA HIS A 392 -15.29 -13.89 2.71
C HIS A 392 -15.47 -13.59 1.22
N GLN A 393 -16.15 -14.48 0.49
CA GLN A 393 -16.42 -14.29 -0.94
C GLN A 393 -17.25 -13.03 -1.20
N ARG A 394 -18.31 -12.80 -0.41
CA ARG A 394 -19.13 -11.57 -0.49
C ARG A 394 -18.31 -10.31 -0.24
N ARG A 395 -17.36 -10.36 0.69
CA ARG A 395 -16.46 -9.23 0.98
C ARG A 395 -15.54 -8.94 -0.20
N GLN A 396 -14.87 -9.95 -0.75
CA GLN A 396 -14.00 -9.77 -1.91
C GLN A 396 -14.77 -9.25 -3.13
N MET A 397 -16.02 -9.71 -3.32
CA MET A 397 -16.87 -9.19 -4.39
C MET A 397 -17.17 -7.70 -4.22
N ARG A 398 -17.51 -7.25 -2.99
CA ARG A 398 -17.72 -5.82 -2.71
C ARG A 398 -16.45 -4.98 -2.96
N GLN A 399 -15.29 -5.51 -2.61
CA GLN A 399 -13.99 -4.86 -2.86
C GLN A 399 -13.71 -4.72 -4.36
N LEU A 400 -13.99 -5.78 -5.13
CA LEU A 400 -13.86 -5.76 -6.58
C LEU A 400 -14.85 -4.76 -7.21
N ASP A 401 -16.11 -4.76 -6.78
CA ASP A 401 -17.13 -3.83 -7.29
C ASP A 401 -16.73 -2.37 -7.03
N ALA A 402 -16.17 -2.05 -5.86
CA ALA A 402 -15.63 -0.72 -5.56
C ALA A 402 -14.46 -0.34 -6.49
N MET A 403 -13.55 -1.28 -6.77
CA MET A 403 -12.45 -1.05 -7.71
C MET A 403 -12.95 -0.83 -9.15
N LEU A 404 -13.99 -1.55 -9.57
CA LEU A 404 -14.62 -1.37 -10.88
C LEU A 404 -15.33 -0.01 -10.99
N ALA A 405 -16.02 0.41 -9.93
CA ALA A 405 -16.64 1.74 -9.86
C ALA A 405 -15.59 2.85 -10.05
N LEU A 406 -14.44 2.73 -9.37
CA LEU A 406 -13.33 3.67 -9.55
C LEU A 406 -12.79 3.69 -10.98
N CYS A 407 -12.69 2.53 -11.63
CA CYS A 407 -12.19 2.42 -13.02
C CYS A 407 -13.12 3.11 -14.04
N GLU A 408 -14.44 2.98 -13.84
CA GLU A 408 -15.47 3.46 -14.78
C GLU A 408 -16.02 4.85 -14.44
N THR A 409 -15.54 5.46 -13.36
CA THR A 409 -16.04 6.78 -12.93
C THR A 409 -15.88 7.86 -14.00
N VAL A 410 -16.86 8.77 -14.00
CA VAL A 410 -16.88 10.01 -14.79
C VAL A 410 -16.58 11.25 -13.95
N THR A 411 -16.52 11.10 -12.62
CA THR A 411 -16.13 12.15 -11.68
C THR A 411 -14.62 12.09 -11.41
N CYS A 412 -14.11 12.98 -10.55
CA CYS A 412 -12.70 12.99 -10.18
C CYS A 412 -12.31 11.66 -9.49
N ARG A 413 -11.29 10.96 -10.03
CA ARG A 413 -10.82 9.70 -9.42
C ARG A 413 -10.38 9.86 -7.96
N ARG A 414 -9.77 10.99 -7.64
CA ARG A 414 -9.29 11.30 -6.28
C ARG A 414 -10.46 11.51 -5.32
N GLN A 415 -11.55 12.15 -5.76
CA GLN A 415 -12.76 12.28 -4.96
C GLN A 415 -13.32 10.89 -4.61
N ASP A 416 -13.47 10.02 -5.60
CA ASP A 416 -13.99 8.67 -5.39
C ASP A 416 -13.08 7.82 -4.49
N LEU A 417 -11.75 7.92 -4.68
CA LEU A 417 -10.75 7.27 -3.83
C LEU A 417 -10.86 7.72 -2.36
N LEU A 418 -10.99 9.02 -2.10
CA LEU A 418 -11.09 9.54 -0.74
C LEU A 418 -12.47 9.25 -0.14
N ALA A 419 -13.54 9.31 -0.93
CA ALA A 419 -14.89 8.97 -0.50
C ALA A 419 -14.97 7.51 -0.02
N TYR A 420 -14.24 6.61 -0.66
CA TYR A 420 -14.10 5.22 -0.21
C TYR A 420 -13.56 5.09 1.23
N PHE A 421 -12.67 6.00 1.63
CA PHE A 421 -12.12 6.08 2.99
C PHE A 421 -12.86 7.07 3.91
N GLY A 422 -14.07 7.51 3.53
CA GLY A 422 -14.90 8.41 4.32
C GLY A 422 -14.46 9.88 4.29
N GLN A 423 -13.63 10.29 3.32
CA GLN A 423 -13.15 11.66 3.16
C GLN A 423 -13.74 12.33 1.92
N SER A 424 -13.92 13.65 1.97
CA SER A 424 -14.42 14.44 0.84
C SER A 424 -13.45 15.56 0.48
N ILE A 425 -13.35 15.86 -0.81
CA ILE A 425 -12.56 16.96 -1.37
C ILE A 425 -13.26 17.55 -2.59
N GLU A 426 -12.83 18.74 -3.02
CA GLU A 426 -13.16 19.28 -4.34
C GLU A 426 -12.42 18.54 -5.47
N PRO A 427 -12.85 18.67 -6.75
CA PRO A 427 -12.19 18.01 -7.87
C PRO A 427 -10.70 18.38 -7.94
N CYS A 428 -9.85 17.37 -8.09
CA CYS A 428 -8.43 17.54 -7.79
C CYS A 428 -7.59 18.27 -8.86
N GLY A 429 -8.13 18.47 -10.07
CA GLY A 429 -7.39 19.09 -11.18
C GLY A 429 -6.17 18.30 -11.70
N ASN A 430 -5.90 17.11 -11.16
CA ASN A 430 -4.67 16.34 -11.41
C ASN A 430 -4.93 14.83 -11.61
N CYS A 431 -6.09 14.44 -12.13
CA CYS A 431 -6.35 13.08 -12.60
C CYS A 431 -6.88 13.13 -14.03
N ASP A 432 -6.79 12.01 -14.75
CA ASP A 432 -7.28 11.90 -16.13
C ASP A 432 -8.72 12.40 -16.31
N THR A 433 -9.65 12.12 -15.38
CA THR A 433 -11.04 12.62 -15.49
C THR A 433 -11.19 14.12 -15.20
N CYS A 434 -10.24 14.76 -14.51
CA CYS A 434 -10.23 16.21 -14.35
C CYS A 434 -9.51 16.91 -15.53
N LEU A 435 -8.44 16.31 -16.02
CA LEU A 435 -7.62 16.84 -17.11
C LEU A 435 -8.30 16.65 -18.47
N GLU A 436 -9.00 15.54 -18.64
CA GLU A 436 -9.77 15.18 -19.83
C GLU A 436 -11.18 14.70 -19.42
N PRO A 437 -12.08 15.63 -19.03
CA PRO A 437 -13.41 15.27 -18.57
C PRO A 437 -14.18 14.42 -19.61
N PRO A 438 -14.61 13.20 -19.26
CA PRO A 438 -15.36 12.37 -20.19
C PRO A 438 -16.72 13.00 -20.45
N ALA A 439 -17.09 13.15 -21.72
CA ALA A 439 -18.44 13.55 -22.10
C ALA A 439 -19.40 12.38 -21.86
N ALA A 440 -19.91 12.25 -20.63
CA ALA A 440 -20.90 11.24 -20.29
C ALA A 440 -22.12 11.33 -21.22
N TRP A 441 -22.66 10.19 -21.64
CA TRP A 441 -23.83 10.12 -22.52
C TRP A 441 -24.87 9.18 -21.92
N ASP A 442 -26.15 9.39 -22.25
CA ASP A 442 -27.22 8.50 -21.82
C ASP A 442 -27.14 7.17 -22.58
N GLY A 443 -26.54 6.17 -21.92
CA GLY A 443 -26.36 4.82 -22.45
C GLY A 443 -27.48 3.86 -22.10
N THR A 444 -28.58 4.33 -21.51
CA THR A 444 -29.67 3.48 -21.00
C THR A 444 -30.18 2.50 -22.07
N VAL A 445 -30.46 2.99 -23.28
CA VAL A 445 -30.95 2.16 -24.39
C VAL A 445 -29.91 1.13 -24.84
N ALA A 446 -28.63 1.50 -24.86
CA ALA A 446 -27.57 0.57 -25.23
C ALA A 446 -27.42 -0.55 -24.20
N VAL A 447 -27.49 -0.21 -22.91
CA VAL A 447 -27.51 -1.21 -21.82
C VAL A 447 -28.76 -2.08 -21.92
N GLN A 448 -29.95 -1.51 -22.16
CA GLN A 448 -31.18 -2.29 -22.34
C GLN A 448 -31.06 -3.29 -23.50
N LYS A 449 -30.47 -2.89 -24.64
CA LYS A 449 -30.19 -3.80 -25.76
C LYS A 449 -29.28 -4.96 -25.34
N LEU A 450 -28.20 -4.66 -24.62
CA LEU A 450 -27.28 -5.67 -24.09
C LEU A 450 -27.97 -6.64 -23.12
N LEU A 451 -28.68 -6.12 -22.12
CA LEU A 451 -29.40 -6.92 -21.12
C LEU A 451 -30.50 -7.77 -21.79
N SER A 452 -31.17 -7.22 -22.79
CA SER A 452 -32.18 -7.94 -23.59
C SER A 452 -31.57 -9.09 -24.39
N ALA A 453 -30.35 -8.92 -24.94
CA ALA A 453 -29.67 -10.00 -25.64
C ALA A 453 -29.37 -11.18 -24.71
N VAL A 454 -28.86 -10.90 -23.50
CA VAL A 454 -28.64 -11.91 -22.46
C VAL A 454 -29.96 -12.58 -22.06
N TYR A 455 -31.00 -11.79 -21.83
CA TYR A 455 -32.33 -12.30 -21.46
C TYR A 455 -32.91 -13.24 -22.51
N ARG A 456 -32.84 -12.88 -23.80
CA ARG A 456 -33.44 -13.68 -24.88
C ARG A 456 -32.70 -14.97 -25.13
N LEU A 457 -31.37 -14.97 -25.07
CA LEU A 457 -30.59 -16.20 -25.15
C LEU A 457 -30.98 -17.18 -24.04
N TRP A 458 -31.14 -16.66 -22.82
CA TRP A 458 -31.54 -17.49 -21.70
C TRP A 458 -32.99 -17.96 -21.80
N ARG A 459 -33.95 -17.05 -22.04
CA ARG A 459 -35.40 -17.36 -22.03
C ARG A 459 -35.86 -18.13 -23.26
N GLU A 460 -35.41 -17.76 -24.46
CA GLU A 460 -35.92 -18.33 -25.72
C GLU A 460 -35.10 -19.55 -26.16
N ARG A 461 -33.80 -19.61 -25.79
CA ARG A 461 -32.89 -20.67 -26.24
C ARG A 461 -32.36 -21.55 -25.10
N GLY A 462 -32.55 -21.17 -23.83
CA GLY A 462 -31.96 -21.89 -22.69
C GLY A 462 -30.43 -21.81 -22.67
N GLN A 463 -29.83 -20.82 -23.35
CA GLN A 463 -28.39 -20.74 -23.59
C GLN A 463 -27.79 -19.51 -22.93
N ARG A 464 -26.49 -19.59 -22.61
CA ARG A 464 -25.70 -18.47 -22.11
C ARG A 464 -24.41 -18.37 -22.90
N PHE A 465 -23.94 -17.14 -23.13
CA PHE A 465 -22.75 -16.87 -23.92
C PHE A 465 -21.89 -15.77 -23.28
N GLY A 466 -20.60 -15.79 -23.59
CA GLY A 466 -19.66 -14.74 -23.17
C GLY A 466 -19.81 -13.46 -24.01
N GLY A 467 -19.15 -12.39 -23.54
CA GLY A 467 -19.28 -11.05 -24.10
C GLY A 467 -19.05 -10.95 -25.61
N GLY A 468 -18.02 -11.60 -26.15
CA GLY A 468 -17.71 -11.54 -27.59
C GLY A 468 -18.88 -11.96 -28.48
N HIS A 469 -19.54 -13.07 -28.12
CA HIS A 469 -20.66 -13.59 -28.89
C HIS A 469 -21.92 -12.71 -28.76
N LEU A 470 -22.16 -12.11 -27.59
CA LEU A 470 -23.23 -11.12 -27.43
C LEU A 470 -23.03 -9.91 -28.33
N ILE A 471 -21.78 -9.45 -28.45
CA ILE A 471 -21.42 -8.32 -29.31
C ILE A 471 -21.64 -8.69 -30.78
N ASP A 472 -21.30 -9.91 -31.20
CA ASP A 472 -21.57 -10.38 -32.55
C ASP A 472 -23.08 -10.38 -32.86
N ILE A 473 -23.92 -10.87 -31.93
CA ILE A 473 -25.39 -10.81 -32.07
C ILE A 473 -25.88 -9.37 -32.20
N LEU A 474 -25.51 -8.49 -31.25
CA LEU A 474 -25.97 -7.10 -31.24
C LEU A 474 -25.56 -6.34 -32.50
N ARG A 475 -24.38 -6.64 -33.05
CA ARG A 475 -23.84 -6.03 -34.28
C ARG A 475 -24.29 -6.72 -35.57
N GLY A 476 -25.13 -7.75 -35.49
CA GLY A 476 -25.62 -8.47 -36.67
C GLY A 476 -24.53 -9.25 -37.41
N GLN A 477 -23.46 -9.67 -36.74
CA GLN A 477 -22.35 -10.38 -37.37
C GLN A 477 -22.72 -11.85 -37.56
N MET A 478 -22.75 -12.29 -38.82
CA MET A 478 -23.06 -13.67 -39.23
C MET A 478 -21.85 -14.60 -39.08
N THR A 479 -21.37 -14.81 -37.85
CA THR A 479 -20.31 -15.77 -37.53
C THR A 479 -20.84 -17.21 -37.62
N ASP A 480 -19.94 -18.19 -37.77
CA ASP A 480 -20.33 -19.61 -37.81
C ASP A 480 -21.10 -20.02 -36.55
N ARG A 481 -20.71 -19.49 -35.39
CA ARG A 481 -21.37 -19.71 -34.10
C ARG A 481 -22.77 -19.10 -34.07
N VAL A 482 -22.97 -17.91 -34.64
CA VAL A 482 -24.31 -17.30 -34.76
C VAL A 482 -25.22 -18.17 -35.62
N LYS A 483 -24.75 -18.63 -36.78
CA LYS A 483 -25.51 -19.51 -37.69
C LYS A 483 -25.84 -20.86 -37.05
N GLN A 484 -24.84 -21.50 -36.44
CA GLN A 484 -24.97 -22.81 -35.81
C GLN A 484 -26.07 -22.86 -34.75
N HIS A 485 -26.21 -21.77 -33.98
CA HIS A 485 -27.20 -21.68 -32.91
C HIS A 485 -28.48 -20.91 -33.32
N GLY A 486 -28.59 -20.46 -34.58
CA GLY A 486 -29.76 -19.73 -35.10
C GLY A 486 -30.00 -18.39 -34.41
N HIS A 487 -28.94 -17.71 -33.95
CA HIS A 487 -29.06 -16.45 -33.21
C HIS A 487 -29.39 -15.24 -34.08
N ASP A 488 -29.25 -15.37 -35.39
CA ASP A 488 -29.70 -14.41 -36.39
C ASP A 488 -31.21 -14.20 -36.38
N THR A 489 -31.97 -15.17 -35.88
CA THR A 489 -33.43 -15.10 -35.75
C THR A 489 -33.90 -14.38 -34.47
N LEU A 490 -32.99 -14.05 -33.55
CA LEU A 490 -33.33 -13.31 -32.34
C LEU A 490 -33.71 -11.88 -32.71
N SER A 491 -34.75 -11.33 -32.10
CA SER A 491 -35.14 -9.92 -32.33
C SER A 491 -34.10 -8.89 -31.86
N VAL A 492 -33.07 -9.32 -31.11
CA VAL A 492 -31.92 -8.48 -30.74
C VAL A 492 -30.75 -8.57 -31.74
N PHE A 493 -30.87 -9.39 -32.79
CA PHE A 493 -29.84 -9.48 -33.81
C PHE A 493 -29.77 -8.19 -34.62
N GLY A 494 -28.57 -7.59 -34.71
CA GLY A 494 -28.35 -6.35 -35.47
C GLY A 494 -28.89 -5.06 -34.83
N VAL A 495 -29.61 -5.12 -33.69
CA VAL A 495 -30.21 -3.92 -33.06
C VAL A 495 -29.19 -2.88 -32.58
N GLY A 496 -27.91 -3.26 -32.56
CA GLY A 496 -26.77 -2.47 -32.08
C GLY A 496 -25.70 -2.20 -33.15
N GLU A 497 -26.03 -2.33 -34.44
CA GLU A 497 -25.09 -2.13 -35.56
C GLU A 497 -24.44 -0.73 -35.59
N ASN A 498 -25.12 0.26 -35.01
CA ASN A 498 -24.68 1.65 -34.94
C ASN A 498 -23.49 1.88 -33.99
N LEU A 499 -23.12 0.87 -33.19
CA LEU A 499 -22.00 0.93 -32.27
C LEU A 499 -20.88 -0.04 -32.70
N SER A 500 -19.64 0.42 -32.54
CA SER A 500 -18.46 -0.41 -32.81
C SER A 500 -18.34 -1.56 -31.81
N ALA A 501 -17.54 -2.58 -32.14
CA ALA A 501 -17.25 -3.66 -31.20
C ALA A 501 -16.58 -3.13 -29.92
N ASP A 502 -15.70 -2.13 -30.03
CA ASP A 502 -15.05 -1.50 -28.88
C ASP A 502 -16.05 -0.74 -28.01
N ALA A 503 -16.99 0.01 -28.63
CA ALA A 503 -18.07 0.67 -27.91
C ALA A 503 -18.90 -0.33 -27.09
N TRP A 504 -19.26 -1.47 -27.70
CA TRP A 504 -19.98 -2.53 -27.01
C TRP A 504 -19.18 -3.21 -25.90
N ARG A 505 -17.86 -3.39 -26.06
CA ARG A 505 -16.98 -3.88 -24.99
C ARG A 505 -16.96 -2.92 -23.80
N GLY A 506 -16.90 -1.61 -24.05
CA GLY A 506 -16.99 -0.58 -23.03
C GLY A 506 -18.34 -0.58 -22.30
N ILE A 507 -19.45 -0.72 -23.02
CA ILE A 507 -20.80 -0.81 -22.42
C ILE A 507 -20.91 -2.07 -21.56
N LEU A 508 -20.42 -3.21 -22.05
CA LEU A 508 -20.43 -4.47 -21.31
C LEU A 508 -19.62 -4.37 -20.01
N ARG A 509 -18.44 -3.76 -20.07
CA ARG A 509 -17.57 -3.55 -18.90
C ARG A 509 -18.24 -2.65 -17.86
N GLN A 510 -18.86 -1.55 -18.29
CA GLN A 510 -19.64 -0.68 -17.41
C GLN A 510 -20.88 -1.38 -16.83
N ALA A 511 -21.58 -2.22 -17.59
CA ALA A 511 -22.71 -2.98 -17.08
C ALA A 511 -22.32 -4.01 -16.01
N LEU A 512 -21.12 -4.60 -16.13
CA LEU A 512 -20.54 -5.46 -15.08
C LEU A 512 -20.14 -4.64 -13.85
N ALA A 513 -19.50 -3.48 -14.04
CA ALA A 513 -19.12 -2.57 -12.96
C ALA A 513 -20.33 -2.04 -12.17
N LEU A 514 -21.44 -1.78 -12.87
CA LEU A 514 -22.71 -1.36 -12.26
C LEU A 514 -23.50 -2.52 -11.62
N GLY A 515 -22.96 -3.74 -11.64
CA GLY A 515 -23.60 -4.93 -11.08
C GLY A 515 -24.88 -5.36 -11.80
N LEU A 516 -25.11 -4.90 -13.04
CA LEU A 516 -26.27 -5.29 -13.84
C LEU A 516 -26.07 -6.69 -14.43
N LEU A 517 -24.83 -7.00 -14.81
CA LEU A 517 -24.41 -8.33 -15.27
C LEU A 517 -23.52 -8.99 -14.23
N THR A 518 -23.53 -10.32 -14.24
CA THR A 518 -22.57 -11.17 -13.54
C THR A 518 -21.98 -12.20 -14.50
N VAL A 519 -20.84 -12.76 -14.14
CA VAL A 519 -20.20 -13.86 -14.87
C VAL A 519 -20.65 -15.17 -14.22
N ASP A 520 -21.23 -16.06 -15.03
CA ASP A 520 -21.56 -17.43 -14.65
C ASP A 520 -20.34 -18.32 -14.92
N LEU A 521 -19.75 -18.83 -13.84
CA LEU A 521 -18.54 -19.64 -13.86
C LEU A 521 -18.80 -21.11 -14.20
N GLU A 522 -19.95 -21.66 -13.82
CA GLU A 522 -20.36 -23.02 -14.20
C GLU A 522 -20.51 -23.11 -15.73
N GLY A 523 -20.85 -21.99 -16.37
CA GLY A 523 -20.99 -21.86 -17.82
C GLY A 523 -19.73 -21.47 -18.60
N TYR A 524 -18.50 -21.59 -18.07
CA TYR A 524 -17.26 -21.18 -18.77
C TYR A 524 -17.16 -19.67 -19.11
N GLY A 525 -17.53 -18.79 -18.18
CA GLY A 525 -17.38 -17.34 -18.34
C GLY A 525 -18.49 -16.69 -19.18
N THR A 526 -19.70 -17.25 -19.08
CA THR A 526 -20.89 -16.70 -19.73
C THR A 526 -21.50 -15.58 -18.87
N LEU A 527 -22.38 -14.77 -19.45
CA LEU A 527 -22.97 -13.62 -18.76
C LEU A 527 -24.41 -13.91 -18.33
N ALA A 528 -24.76 -13.48 -17.12
CA ALA A 528 -26.09 -13.59 -16.54
C ALA A 528 -26.58 -12.25 -16.00
N LEU A 529 -27.90 -12.07 -15.95
CA LEU A 529 -28.55 -10.89 -15.36
C LEU A 529 -28.55 -10.98 -13.84
N THR A 530 -28.44 -9.84 -13.17
CA THR A 530 -28.70 -9.68 -11.74
C THR A 530 -30.08 -9.08 -11.49
N GLU A 531 -30.54 -9.02 -10.24
CA GLU A 531 -31.81 -8.36 -9.90
C GLU A 531 -31.79 -6.86 -10.27
N ALA A 532 -30.61 -6.21 -10.20
CA ALA A 532 -30.44 -4.80 -10.56
C ALA A 532 -30.71 -4.51 -12.04
N SER A 533 -30.62 -5.52 -12.92
CA SER A 533 -30.98 -5.38 -14.34
C SER A 533 -32.44 -5.01 -14.57
N ARG A 534 -33.35 -5.39 -13.65
CA ARG A 534 -34.79 -5.24 -13.84
C ARG A 534 -35.21 -3.78 -14.01
N ALA A 535 -34.73 -2.89 -13.16
CA ALA A 535 -35.08 -1.47 -13.19
C ALA A 535 -34.63 -0.82 -14.51
N VAL A 536 -33.46 -1.20 -15.02
CA VAL A 536 -32.93 -0.69 -16.29
C VAL A 536 -33.73 -1.23 -17.47
N LEU A 537 -34.02 -2.54 -17.49
CA LEU A 537 -34.83 -3.18 -18.53
C LEU A 537 -36.25 -2.59 -18.62
N LYS A 538 -36.83 -2.18 -17.49
CA LYS A 538 -38.13 -1.51 -17.44
C LYS A 538 -38.10 -0.01 -17.76
N GLY A 539 -36.91 0.58 -17.90
CA GLY A 539 -36.74 2.02 -18.08
C GLY A 539 -36.98 2.85 -16.81
N GLU A 540 -37.00 2.21 -15.63
CA GLU A 540 -37.16 2.87 -14.33
C GLU A 540 -35.85 3.53 -13.85
N ARG A 541 -34.70 3.14 -14.42
CA ARG A 541 -33.37 3.68 -14.09
C ARG A 541 -32.62 4.11 -15.35
N THR A 542 -32.20 5.37 -15.39
CA THR A 542 -31.30 5.92 -16.42
C THR A 542 -29.83 5.68 -16.07
N LEU A 543 -29.00 5.46 -17.08
CA LEU A 543 -27.58 5.15 -16.94
C LEU A 543 -26.74 6.10 -17.81
N MET A 544 -25.98 6.97 -17.14
CA MET A 544 -24.95 7.78 -17.78
C MET A 544 -23.69 6.93 -17.93
N LEU A 545 -23.25 6.72 -19.17
CA LEU A 545 -22.06 5.93 -19.47
C LEU A 545 -20.90 6.83 -19.92
N ARG A 546 -19.70 6.38 -19.60
CA ARG A 546 -18.47 6.92 -20.18
C ARG A 546 -18.38 6.46 -21.65
N PRO A 547 -18.13 7.36 -22.61
CA PRO A 547 -17.87 6.97 -23.99
C PRO A 547 -16.53 6.24 -24.08
N VAL A 548 -16.42 5.26 -24.99
CA VAL A 548 -15.13 4.67 -25.34
C VAL A 548 -14.31 5.73 -26.06
N ALA A 549 -13.13 6.04 -25.54
CA ALA A 549 -12.28 7.08 -26.10
C ALA A 549 -11.99 6.76 -27.58
N ALA A 550 -12.44 7.61 -28.49
CA ALA A 550 -12.06 7.49 -29.89
C ALA A 550 -10.53 7.62 -29.97
N LYS A 551 -9.86 6.69 -30.67
CA LYS A 551 -8.43 6.81 -30.98
C LYS A 551 -8.22 8.11 -31.76
N ARG A 552 -7.87 9.19 -31.07
CA ARG A 552 -7.47 10.42 -31.75
C ARG A 552 -6.13 10.20 -32.43
N PRO A 553 -5.91 10.76 -33.64
CA PRO A 553 -4.58 10.82 -34.23
C PRO A 553 -3.65 11.54 -33.24
N LYS A 554 -2.41 11.07 -33.15
CA LYS A 554 -1.38 11.59 -32.24
C LYS A 554 -1.32 13.12 -32.35
N ALA A 555 -1.96 13.82 -31.42
CA ALA A 555 -1.79 15.25 -31.29
C ALA A 555 -0.32 15.50 -30.95
N SER A 556 0.26 16.55 -31.55
CA SER A 556 1.64 16.93 -31.34
C SER A 556 1.94 17.02 -29.85
N ARG A 557 2.96 16.26 -29.42
CA ARG A 557 3.55 16.28 -28.08
C ARG A 557 3.66 17.71 -27.55
N GLN A 558 2.74 18.11 -26.68
CA GLN A 558 3.08 19.07 -25.65
C GLN A 558 3.80 18.27 -24.57
N ARG A 559 5.09 18.57 -24.37
CA ARG A 559 5.88 18.10 -23.23
C ARG A 559 5.06 18.40 -21.96
N THR A 560 4.46 17.37 -21.37
CA THR A 560 3.92 17.42 -20.02
C THR A 560 5.12 17.55 -19.07
N THR A 561 5.39 18.79 -18.68
CA THR A 561 5.80 19.33 -17.36
C THR A 561 6.71 18.57 -16.39
N THR A 562 6.99 17.26 -16.49
CA THR A 562 7.94 16.56 -15.60
C THR A 562 9.38 16.98 -15.87
N ALA A 563 9.76 17.09 -17.15
CA ALA A 563 11.05 17.68 -17.52
C ALA A 563 11.15 19.16 -17.12
N ALA A 564 10.03 19.90 -17.12
CA ALA A 564 10.00 21.34 -16.87
C ALA A 564 10.27 21.75 -15.40
N GLN A 565 10.21 20.81 -14.43
CA GLN A 565 10.47 21.11 -13.01
C GLN A 565 11.85 20.62 -12.50
N LEU A 566 12.46 19.65 -13.19
CA LEU A 566 13.92 19.43 -13.11
C LEU A 566 14.66 20.57 -13.84
N ASP A 567 14.08 21.10 -14.94
CA ASP A 567 14.48 22.37 -15.59
C ASP A 567 14.21 23.63 -14.73
N ALA A 568 13.60 23.51 -13.54
CA ALA A 568 13.37 24.66 -12.63
C ALA A 568 14.54 24.91 -11.66
N LEU A 569 15.56 24.05 -11.65
CA LEU A 569 16.82 24.38 -11.00
C LEU A 569 17.63 25.29 -11.92
N PRO A 570 18.18 26.41 -11.43
CA PRO A 570 19.21 27.15 -12.15
C PRO A 570 20.30 26.19 -12.67
N PRO A 571 20.89 26.40 -13.87
CA PRO A 571 21.84 25.45 -14.47
C PRO A 571 23.00 25.04 -13.55
N ASP A 572 23.48 25.98 -12.73
CA ASP A 572 24.51 25.76 -11.72
C ASP A 572 24.00 24.88 -10.55
N ALA A 573 22.75 25.07 -10.11
CA ALA A 573 22.12 24.21 -9.13
C ALA A 573 21.85 22.80 -9.67
N LEU A 574 21.49 22.66 -10.96
CA LEU A 574 21.33 21.35 -11.59
C LEU A 574 22.67 20.60 -11.66
N ALA A 575 23.75 21.27 -12.06
CA ALA A 575 25.10 20.68 -12.05
C ALA A 575 25.52 20.23 -10.63
N ARG A 576 25.28 21.07 -9.61
CA ARG A 576 25.51 20.70 -8.21
C ARG A 576 24.68 19.50 -7.78
N PHE A 577 23.41 19.46 -8.15
CA PHE A 577 22.52 18.36 -7.82
C PHE A 577 23.01 17.03 -8.42
N GLU A 578 23.41 17.01 -9.68
CA GLU A 578 23.96 15.80 -10.32
C GLU A 578 25.29 15.36 -9.69
N HIS A 579 26.16 16.29 -9.33
CA HIS A 579 27.40 15.98 -8.63
C HIS A 579 27.14 15.39 -7.23
N LEU A 580 26.21 16.00 -6.48
CA LEU A 580 25.75 15.50 -5.18
C LEU A 580 25.11 14.11 -5.31
N ARG A 581 24.34 13.86 -6.37
CA ARG A 581 23.75 12.55 -6.65
C ARG A 581 24.82 11.50 -6.89
N ALA A 582 25.84 11.82 -7.70
CA ALA A 582 26.97 10.94 -7.98
C ALA A 582 27.82 10.66 -6.73
N TRP A 583 28.08 11.69 -5.90
CA TRP A 583 28.75 11.53 -4.61
C TRP A 583 27.93 10.61 -3.68
N ARG A 584 26.64 10.91 -3.47
CA ARG A 584 25.74 10.11 -2.64
C ARG A 584 25.71 8.65 -3.06
N ALA A 585 25.66 8.39 -4.38
CA ALA A 585 25.66 7.04 -4.92
C ALA A 585 26.97 6.28 -4.65
N ARG A 586 28.12 6.98 -4.55
CA ARG A 586 29.40 6.37 -4.13
C ARG A 586 29.41 6.07 -2.63
N THR A 587 29.09 7.06 -1.80
CA THR A 587 29.06 6.91 -0.33
C THR A 587 28.08 5.82 0.12
N ALA A 588 26.90 5.76 -0.50
CA ALA A 588 25.90 4.73 -0.20
C ALA A 588 26.40 3.31 -0.53
N ARG A 589 27.18 3.14 -1.60
CA ARG A 589 27.82 1.87 -1.93
C ARG A 589 28.89 1.48 -0.91
N GLU A 590 29.69 2.44 -0.45
CA GLU A 590 30.72 2.21 0.57
C GLU A 590 30.11 1.80 1.92
N HIS A 591 29.02 2.45 2.32
CA HIS A 591 28.27 2.14 3.55
C HIS A 591 27.33 0.93 3.38
N ASN A 592 27.20 0.37 2.16
CA ASN A 592 26.29 -0.72 1.84
C ASN A 592 24.79 -0.43 2.18
N VAL A 593 24.38 0.82 2.09
CA VAL A 593 22.99 1.29 2.35
C VAL A 593 22.36 1.88 1.08
N PRO A 594 21.02 1.96 0.97
CA PRO A 594 20.35 2.68 -0.11
C PRO A 594 20.74 4.17 -0.13
N ALA A 595 20.83 4.77 -1.33
CA ALA A 595 21.29 6.17 -1.48
C ALA A 595 20.47 7.17 -0.66
N TYR A 596 19.16 6.98 -0.58
CA TYR A 596 18.27 7.86 0.17
C TYR A 596 18.49 7.82 1.70
N VAL A 597 19.13 6.77 2.24
CA VAL A 597 19.48 6.67 3.66
C VAL A 597 20.54 7.70 4.02
N ILE A 598 21.48 7.97 3.09
CA ILE A 598 22.49 9.04 3.22
C ILE A 598 21.78 10.41 3.18
N PHE A 599 21.14 10.76 2.06
CA PHE A 599 20.30 11.95 1.93
C PHE A 599 19.15 11.72 0.95
N HIS A 600 17.95 12.24 1.25
CA HIS A 600 16.84 12.26 0.30
C HIS A 600 17.10 13.24 -0.86
N ASP A 601 16.47 13.00 -2.01
CA ASP A 601 16.56 13.90 -3.18
C ASP A 601 16.10 15.33 -2.84
N ALA A 602 15.07 15.48 -2.00
CA ALA A 602 14.61 16.78 -1.53
C ALA A 602 15.73 17.55 -0.78
N THR A 603 16.47 16.85 0.10
CA THR A 603 17.62 17.43 0.81
C THR A 603 18.75 17.79 -0.16
N LEU A 604 19.12 16.90 -1.09
CA LEU A 604 20.14 17.21 -2.09
C LEU A 604 19.76 18.41 -2.97
N ARG A 605 18.48 18.52 -3.34
CA ARG A 605 17.95 19.66 -4.10
C ARG A 605 18.07 20.95 -3.31
N GLU A 606 17.73 20.92 -2.02
CA GLU A 606 17.87 22.09 -1.15
C GLU A 606 19.34 22.50 -0.95
N ILE A 607 20.25 21.53 -0.79
CA ILE A 607 21.72 21.78 -0.76
C ILE A 607 22.17 22.43 -2.07
N ALA A 608 21.74 21.88 -3.21
CA ALA A 608 22.10 22.40 -4.52
C ALA A 608 21.59 23.84 -4.75
N LEU A 609 20.40 24.16 -4.23
CA LEU A 609 19.81 25.50 -4.29
C LEU A 609 20.50 26.49 -3.34
N ARG A 610 20.74 26.10 -2.09
CA ARG A 610 21.32 26.99 -1.06
C ARG A 610 22.83 27.15 -1.18
N ASN A 611 23.54 26.23 -1.83
CA ASN A 611 24.99 26.27 -2.04
C ASN A 611 25.78 26.55 -0.74
N PRO A 612 25.62 25.74 0.32
CA PRO A 612 26.25 25.99 1.61
C PRO A 612 27.78 25.91 1.49
N GLY A 613 28.47 26.96 1.95
CA GLY A 613 29.94 27.05 1.93
C GLY A 613 30.62 26.65 3.24
N SER A 614 29.86 26.24 4.25
CA SER A 614 30.35 25.86 5.58
C SER A 614 29.44 24.80 6.19
N LEU A 615 29.94 24.11 7.22
CA LEU A 615 29.15 23.13 7.98
C LEU A 615 27.95 23.79 8.68
N ASP A 616 28.11 25.01 9.22
CA ASP A 616 27.03 25.74 9.87
C ASP A 616 25.88 26.06 8.88
N ALA A 617 26.22 26.44 7.64
CA ALA A 617 25.23 26.69 6.60
C ALA A 617 24.53 25.40 6.15
N LEU A 618 25.22 24.26 6.20
CA LEU A 618 24.67 22.95 5.88
C LEU A 618 23.76 22.41 7.00
N ALA A 619 24.04 22.74 8.26
CA ALA A 619 23.24 22.34 9.42
C ALA A 619 21.79 22.86 9.37
N GLY A 620 21.57 24.02 8.74
CA GLY A 620 20.24 24.63 8.58
C GLY A 620 19.41 24.07 7.41
N ILE A 621 19.78 22.93 6.85
CA ILE A 621 19.08 22.30 5.73
C ILE A 621 18.25 21.10 6.21
N ASN A 622 17.00 20.99 5.75
CA ASN A 622 16.10 19.94 6.18
C ASN A 622 16.59 18.55 5.78
N GLY A 623 16.63 17.63 6.75
CA GLY A 623 17.12 16.26 6.61
C GLY A 623 18.61 16.08 6.95
N VAL A 624 19.30 17.15 7.39
CA VAL A 624 20.68 17.09 7.86
C VAL A 624 20.71 17.05 9.40
N GLY A 625 20.61 15.85 9.97
CA GLY A 625 20.76 15.64 11.43
C GLY A 625 22.21 15.74 11.90
N ALA A 626 22.43 15.84 13.22
CA ALA A 626 23.76 16.08 13.80
C ALA A 626 24.80 15.04 13.36
N ARG A 627 24.42 13.74 13.40
CA ARG A 627 25.30 12.64 13.00
C ARG A 627 25.63 12.67 11.50
N LYS A 628 24.67 13.03 10.65
CA LYS A 628 24.90 13.17 9.21
C LYS A 628 25.78 14.37 8.89
N LEU A 629 25.62 15.48 9.61
CA LEU A 629 26.47 16.65 9.48
C LEU A 629 27.92 16.32 9.86
N GLU A 630 28.12 15.61 10.97
CA GLU A 630 29.45 15.16 11.40
C GLU A 630 30.08 14.18 10.41
N THR A 631 29.31 13.18 9.95
CA THR A 631 29.81 12.09 9.12
C THR A 631 30.04 12.52 7.67
N TYR A 632 29.11 13.29 7.09
CA TYR A 632 29.09 13.59 5.65
C TYR A 632 29.28 15.08 5.32
N GLY A 633 29.16 15.98 6.30
CA GLY A 633 29.19 17.42 6.07
C GLY A 633 30.43 17.91 5.34
N PRO A 634 31.66 17.50 5.72
CA PRO A 634 32.88 17.92 5.03
C PRO A 634 32.87 17.57 3.54
N ASP A 635 32.45 16.36 3.20
CA ASP A 635 32.39 15.88 1.81
C ASP A 635 31.32 16.62 1.00
N VAL A 636 30.16 16.89 1.59
CA VAL A 636 29.08 17.65 0.94
C VAL A 636 29.52 19.07 0.63
N VAL A 637 30.15 19.76 1.59
CA VAL A 637 30.67 21.13 1.39
C VAL A 637 31.76 21.14 0.30
N ALA A 638 32.64 20.14 0.28
CA ALA A 638 33.64 20.00 -0.77
C ALA A 638 33.01 19.75 -2.16
N CYS A 639 32.01 18.87 -2.23
CA CYS A 639 31.27 18.53 -3.44
C CYS A 639 30.56 19.76 -4.04
N VAL A 640 29.93 20.57 -3.20
CA VAL A 640 29.29 21.83 -3.59
C VAL A 640 30.33 22.89 -4.00
N GLY A 641 31.48 22.92 -3.31
CA GLY A 641 32.58 23.84 -3.57
C GLY A 641 33.27 23.64 -4.92
N GLN A 642 33.32 22.40 -5.44
CA GLN A 642 33.95 22.09 -6.74
C GLN A 642 33.25 22.70 -7.96
N ILE A 643 32.03 23.23 -7.81
CA ILE A 643 31.25 23.88 -8.87
C ILE A 643 31.19 25.41 -8.65
N ARG A 644 31.92 25.94 -7.65
CA ARG A 644 32.02 27.39 -7.39
C ARG A 644 33.05 28.10 -8.29
N ASP A 645 33.93 27.35 -8.93
CA ASP A 645 34.93 27.80 -9.91
C ASP A 645 34.53 27.34 -11.31
#